data_AF-A0A433J5U1-F1
#
_entry.id   AF-A0A433J5U1-F1
#
_cell.length_a   1.000
_cell.length_b   1.000
_cell.length_c   1.000
_cell.angle_alpha   90.00
_cell.angle_beta   90.00
_cell.angle_gamma   90.00
#
_symmetry.space_group_name_H-M   'P 1'
#
loop_
_entity.id
_entity.type
_entity.pdbx_description
1 polymer ?
#
loop_
_entity_poly.entity_id
_entity_poly.type
_entity_poly.pdbx_seq_one_letter_code
_entity_poly.pdbx_strand_id
1 'polypeptide(L)'
;MLAGTWKAFPGPLQVILNVTEKSLRDDLAESGASPFLGHHTILLKRITPIKDFVCKANDPAERFCTLLAGWPTVGVGILAHLTAEFLGKHQGIELWPWIDKYFDKPVLIGRRSDLYRAFRSACLRLGLPVLQERDGCYIVNEFVLQAGVPFNQLSALAEACDRTERLEGLPNVDDTAECAAWSTAVAHRLPNNGRLVLILSSEGGDYYARAYAAIRQNMELQENRFLQRFRDTLNELALDALTQCGSSTAQFAKPTVILRDETLILGIPPSQDLWTVVIDGRSAEVDAGSDGREIVLTQPWPDAVTCHRDNHTPIAIPILARRPDAIAMFHGETGELVKAAQLDQTGTTLRLHPGPYLAAGRRGFCCNGEDSEGGLGPLHFLRFRLLNQGLEITSPYGHLALAAGGASHLGFAGQHAVDLAGRRLFAAVDVALTLALPGDRLAAPYDLVLDGMAKPDGTAADALRVPVQRDDLENGRVLVGSHLAHHPAMVIRLRASLCLRGESRALASAVAFVWCGLDACRPGRGFRGQRPGNALPDLFDGASLADTGVGFHSGRTGEPVCVAFRPVGRDAGRAPWTFRFQASDLFVELVRSGDVSAALRTVQVSLGETVAISDDQPADIIVHSDDHEADLSIGQRRIQGAFQRALSRHIAHATLMEACTGAANAITIHKGPERSVAIELCRIARPYTPRRFQIDDRPGRVSVTLDLGRPIHSLCFDGIDLRSGHTVAGALEPGMVMVAPNSPLASASLAGGAGTAYVLTVPYGMKAASFWLLHPAVRMEGDAPAEPLRNLRSDEYVLAVAGEWGNRITDTVAVDCWTTIDEAAGVALRCYAALLRCYEQQSWDRMSWLPGLMRRAANAVIAEQGLPPLVPAFAQQSAEGASESWVPLTSPWDLAPGLWSLPGSAYARLHETAAPLLRALHSLARLDAAGRVREAIAQGLIGPAFARYYGNLQEAHRSDSVRLSQFDFDQFVCEMSRPAIQDESNDTRCPLSARRHRDAVRRLRLAYGRISNGESNLIRLGRATHMVNRCSSAQPELVRWVHRVAKGWTRAGVPALPVTAAEEEASDFLSAVPNLLSSLAMAARFDRLEPGLLDDYLARLGKITEEDPAATLGFVTWVAPDLFGFYLVLWDVLSRSVKS
;
A
#
# COMPACT_ATOMS: atom_id res chain seq x y z
N MET A 1 44.85 40.45 -13.75
CA MET A 1 45.83 41.33 -14.41
C MET A 1 45.78 41.08 -15.90
N LEU A 2 45.21 41.98 -16.70
CA LEU A 2 45.43 42.15 -18.16
C LEU A 2 44.74 43.47 -18.56
N ALA A 3 45.40 44.59 -18.27
CA ALA A 3 44.99 45.93 -18.70
C ALA A 3 45.91 46.37 -19.85
N GLY A 4 45.68 45.78 -21.04
CA GLY A 4 46.19 46.28 -22.31
C GLY A 4 45.09 47.07 -23.00
N THR A 5 45.42 48.19 -23.63
CA THR A 5 44.52 49.15 -24.29
C THR A 5 43.60 48.48 -25.33
N TRP A 6 42.37 48.17 -24.92
CA TRP A 6 41.31 47.66 -25.79
C TRP A 6 40.90 48.78 -26.77
N LYS A 7 41.08 48.59 -28.09
CA LYS A 7 40.43 49.46 -29.08
C LYS A 7 38.92 49.37 -28.87
N ALA A 8 38.31 50.42 -28.32
CA ALA A 8 36.90 50.49 -28.02
C ALA A 8 36.06 50.24 -29.29
N PHE A 9 34.93 49.55 -29.14
CA PHE A 9 33.95 49.39 -30.22
C PHE A 9 33.45 50.79 -30.65
N PRO A 10 33.21 51.03 -31.95
CA PRO A 10 32.64 52.29 -32.42
C PRO A 10 31.34 52.61 -31.67
N GLY A 11 31.13 53.88 -31.29
CA GLY A 11 29.95 54.31 -30.51
C GLY A 11 28.60 53.77 -31.01
N PRO A 12 28.30 53.80 -32.32
CA PRO A 12 27.06 53.23 -32.87
C PRO A 12 26.91 51.72 -32.65
N LEU A 13 28.02 50.97 -32.76
CA LEU A 13 28.02 49.53 -32.54
C LEU A 13 27.88 49.19 -31.06
N GLN A 14 28.46 50.00 -30.18
CA GLN A 14 28.32 49.83 -28.73
C GLN A 14 26.87 50.01 -28.27
N VAL A 15 26.12 50.94 -28.86
CA VAL A 15 24.67 51.10 -28.61
C VAL A 15 23.91 49.85 -29.07
N ILE A 16 24.19 49.34 -30.27
CA ILE A 16 23.55 48.09 -30.77
C ILE A 16 23.85 46.92 -29.84
N LEU A 17 25.11 46.77 -29.40
CA LEU A 17 25.52 45.71 -28.48
C LEU A 17 24.84 45.84 -27.12
N ASN A 18 24.80 47.04 -26.52
CA ASN A 18 24.14 47.26 -25.23
C ASN A 18 22.63 46.96 -25.27
N VAL A 19 21.93 47.44 -26.30
CA VAL A 19 20.49 47.20 -26.45
C VAL A 19 20.21 45.71 -26.69
N THR A 20 21.03 45.05 -27.51
CA THR A 20 20.83 43.63 -27.83
C THR A 20 21.19 42.72 -26.66
N GLU A 21 22.27 43.03 -25.94
CA GLU A 21 22.64 42.34 -24.70
C GLU A 21 21.56 42.49 -23.64
N LYS A 22 21.03 43.70 -23.44
CA LYS A 22 19.94 43.93 -22.49
C LYS A 22 18.70 43.13 -22.86
N SER A 23 18.24 43.23 -24.12
CA SER A 23 17.05 42.51 -24.58
C SER A 23 17.21 40.99 -24.42
N LEU A 24 18.37 40.42 -24.81
CA LEU A 24 18.61 38.98 -24.65
C LEU A 24 18.74 38.56 -23.18
N ARG A 25 19.25 39.43 -22.30
CA ARG A 25 19.27 39.16 -20.86
C ARG A 25 17.89 39.21 -20.24
N ASP A 26 17.07 40.18 -20.63
CA ASP A 26 15.69 40.29 -20.17
C ASP A 26 14.93 39.01 -20.59
N ASP A 27 15.05 38.59 -21.86
CA ASP A 27 14.46 37.33 -22.36
C ASP A 27 14.99 36.08 -21.62
N LEU A 28 16.28 36.03 -21.26
CA LEU A 28 16.87 34.91 -20.50
C LEU A 28 16.44 34.90 -19.02
N ALA A 29 16.14 36.06 -18.44
CA ALA A 29 15.83 36.21 -17.03
C ALA A 29 14.36 35.93 -16.70
N GLU A 30 13.49 35.86 -17.70
CA GLU A 30 12.07 35.56 -17.58
C GLU A 30 11.78 34.12 -17.13
N SER A 31 10.65 33.93 -16.45
CA SER A 31 10.23 32.62 -15.95
C SER A 31 9.79 31.71 -17.09
N GLY A 32 10.34 30.49 -17.16
CA GLY A 32 10.03 29.54 -18.24
C GLY A 32 10.80 29.80 -19.55
N ALA A 33 11.67 30.81 -19.59
CA ALA A 33 12.51 31.09 -20.74
C ALA A 33 13.46 29.91 -21.06
N SER A 34 13.75 29.70 -22.34
CA SER A 34 14.66 28.65 -22.75
C SER A 34 16.09 28.96 -22.28
N PRO A 35 16.78 27.99 -21.63
CA PRO A 35 18.17 28.16 -21.23
C PRO A 35 19.12 28.10 -22.43
N PHE A 36 18.64 27.82 -23.64
CA PHE A 36 19.46 27.70 -24.85
C PHE A 36 19.33 28.95 -25.70
N LEU A 37 20.42 29.73 -25.78
CA LEU A 37 20.47 30.94 -26.60
C LEU A 37 20.23 30.66 -28.09
N GLY A 38 20.43 29.43 -28.57
CA GLY A 38 20.07 29.02 -29.93
C GLY A 38 18.57 29.07 -30.25
N HIS A 39 17.69 29.03 -29.24
CA HIS A 39 16.24 29.13 -29.42
C HIS A 39 15.71 30.58 -29.52
N HIS A 40 16.54 31.56 -29.16
CA HIS A 40 16.16 32.97 -29.13
C HIS A 40 16.33 33.63 -30.51
N THR A 41 15.29 34.30 -31.00
CA THR A 41 15.22 34.79 -32.41
C THR A 41 15.84 36.17 -32.65
N ILE A 42 16.23 36.89 -31.59
CA ILE A 42 16.67 38.29 -31.64
C ILE A 42 17.95 38.51 -32.46
N LEU A 43 18.76 37.47 -32.67
CA LEU A 43 20.08 37.57 -33.30
C LEU A 43 20.03 37.81 -34.82
N LEU A 44 19.03 37.29 -35.54
CA LEU A 44 19.03 37.27 -37.02
C LEU A 44 19.00 38.66 -37.67
N LYS A 45 18.39 39.67 -37.04
CA LYS A 45 18.28 41.03 -37.60
C LYS A 45 19.44 41.96 -37.25
N ARG A 46 20.29 41.58 -36.28
CA ARG A 46 21.34 42.46 -35.70
C ARG A 46 22.76 41.88 -35.76
N ILE A 47 22.93 40.67 -36.29
CA ILE A 47 24.23 40.00 -36.44
C ILE A 47 25.14 40.69 -37.47
N THR A 48 24.61 41.14 -38.61
CA THR A 48 25.44 41.61 -39.75
C THR A 48 26.41 42.74 -39.38
N PRO A 49 26.00 43.82 -38.67
CA PRO A 49 26.92 44.87 -38.23
C PRO A 49 28.00 44.39 -37.26
N ILE A 50 27.69 43.38 -36.44
CA ILE A 50 28.62 42.78 -35.48
C ILE A 50 29.63 41.89 -36.22
N LYS A 51 29.16 41.07 -37.17
CA LYS A 51 29.99 40.25 -38.05
C LYS A 51 31.01 41.11 -38.79
N ASP A 52 30.54 42.14 -39.50
CA ASP A 52 31.38 43.03 -40.30
C ASP A 52 32.49 43.69 -39.47
N PHE A 53 32.22 44.03 -38.21
CA PHE A 53 33.22 44.61 -37.32
C PHE A 53 34.25 43.57 -36.83
N VAL A 54 33.81 42.38 -36.44
CA VAL A 54 34.71 41.31 -35.97
C VAL A 54 35.62 40.83 -37.10
N CYS A 55 35.08 40.61 -38.30
CA CYS A 55 35.83 40.08 -39.46
C CYS A 55 36.87 41.07 -40.00
N LYS A 56 36.65 42.39 -39.84
CA LYS A 56 37.61 43.44 -40.23
C LYS A 56 38.85 43.51 -39.32
N ALA A 57 38.89 42.77 -38.21
CA ALA A 57 40.06 42.71 -37.35
C ALA A 57 41.21 41.87 -37.98
N ASN A 58 42.45 42.18 -37.60
CA ASN A 58 43.61 41.37 -37.97
C ASN A 58 43.52 39.96 -37.37
N ASP A 59 43.06 39.86 -36.12
CA ASP A 59 42.73 38.59 -35.43
C ASP A 59 41.24 38.60 -35.01
N PRO A 60 40.34 38.03 -35.84
CA PRO A 60 38.91 37.95 -35.54
C PRO A 60 38.60 37.14 -34.28
N ALA A 61 39.38 36.11 -33.96
CA ALA A 61 39.14 35.25 -32.80
C ALA A 61 39.42 36.01 -31.49
N GLU A 62 40.53 36.75 -31.42
CA GLU A 62 40.84 37.61 -30.26
C GLU A 62 39.79 38.73 -30.08
N ARG A 63 39.35 39.33 -31.20
CA ARG A 63 38.26 40.32 -31.17
C ARG A 63 36.94 39.71 -30.68
N PHE A 64 36.66 38.46 -31.02
CA PHE A 64 35.46 37.77 -30.55
C PHE A 64 35.56 37.39 -29.06
N CYS A 65 36.74 37.03 -28.55
CA CYS A 65 36.96 36.88 -27.10
C CYS A 65 36.68 38.18 -26.34
N THR A 66 37.01 39.33 -26.93
CA THR A 66 36.63 40.65 -26.39
C THR A 66 35.13 40.84 -26.32
N LEU A 67 34.42 40.44 -27.39
CA LEU A 67 32.96 40.49 -27.45
C LEU A 67 32.34 39.64 -26.33
N LEU A 68 32.82 38.40 -26.14
CA LEU A 68 32.36 37.49 -25.08
C LEU A 68 32.60 38.06 -23.67
N ALA A 69 33.68 38.81 -23.46
CA ALA A 69 33.97 39.43 -22.16
C ALA A 69 33.04 40.62 -21.86
N GLY A 70 32.76 41.47 -22.86
CA GLY A 70 31.96 42.68 -22.71
C GLY A 70 30.44 42.48 -22.82
N TRP A 71 30.01 41.70 -23.82
CA TRP A 71 28.61 41.39 -24.14
C TRP A 71 28.43 39.87 -24.24
N PRO A 72 28.50 39.15 -23.10
CA PRO A 72 28.52 37.70 -23.07
C PRO A 72 27.27 37.07 -23.72
N THR A 73 26.10 37.66 -23.54
CA THR A 73 24.84 37.10 -24.08
C THR A 73 24.81 37.16 -25.60
N VAL A 74 25.24 38.28 -26.17
CA VAL A 74 25.39 38.44 -27.62
C VAL A 74 26.46 37.48 -28.17
N GLY A 75 27.63 37.43 -27.54
CA GLY A 75 28.74 36.59 -28.01
C GLY A 75 28.41 35.09 -27.98
N VAL A 76 27.83 34.60 -26.88
CA VAL A 76 27.39 33.19 -26.77
C VAL A 76 26.26 32.92 -27.76
N GLY A 77 25.29 33.83 -27.88
CA GLY A 77 24.16 33.70 -28.78
C GLY A 77 24.56 33.54 -30.25
N ILE A 78 25.55 34.31 -30.72
CA ILE A 78 26.06 34.19 -32.10
C ILE A 78 26.60 32.79 -32.36
N LEU A 79 27.45 32.26 -31.47
CA LEU A 79 28.04 30.92 -31.64
C LEU A 79 26.98 29.82 -31.50
N ALA A 80 26.03 29.97 -30.57
CA ALA A 80 24.91 29.03 -30.42
C ALA A 80 24.04 28.99 -31.68
N HIS A 81 23.75 30.14 -32.27
CA HIS A 81 22.95 30.26 -33.49
C HIS A 81 23.64 29.60 -34.71
N LEU A 82 24.93 29.89 -34.92
CA LEU A 82 25.71 29.25 -35.98
C LEU A 82 25.74 27.72 -35.80
N THR A 83 25.86 27.27 -34.55
CA THR A 83 25.86 25.84 -34.24
C THR A 83 24.49 25.20 -34.52
N ALA A 84 23.39 25.83 -34.10
CA ALA A 84 22.03 25.34 -34.34
C ALA A 84 21.64 25.30 -35.82
N GLU A 85 22.13 26.26 -36.62
CA GLU A 85 21.74 26.39 -38.02
C GLU A 85 22.52 25.47 -38.97
N PHE A 86 23.82 25.25 -38.74
CA PHE A 86 24.71 24.61 -39.73
C PHE A 86 25.13 23.19 -39.38
N LEU A 87 25.01 22.77 -38.12
CA LEU A 87 25.42 21.43 -37.71
C LEU A 87 24.43 20.36 -38.21
N GLY A 88 24.91 19.41 -39.01
CA GLY A 88 24.12 18.27 -39.51
C GLY A 88 23.34 18.48 -40.82
N LYS A 89 23.46 19.63 -41.50
CA LYS A 89 22.81 19.90 -42.81
C LYS A 89 23.47 19.16 -43.99
N HIS A 90 24.74 18.85 -43.89
CA HIS A 90 25.47 17.96 -44.80
C HIS A 90 26.09 16.88 -43.92
N GLN A 91 26.25 15.64 -44.40
CA GLN A 91 26.66 14.46 -43.63
C GLN A 91 28.00 14.56 -42.85
N GLY A 92 28.62 15.74 -42.75
CA GLY A 92 29.81 16.04 -41.94
C GLY A 92 29.49 16.56 -40.53
N ILE A 93 30.41 16.25 -39.62
CA ILE A 93 30.34 16.51 -38.16
C ILE A 93 31.03 17.87 -37.79
N GLU A 94 31.56 18.59 -38.77
CA GLU A 94 32.54 19.67 -38.57
C GLU A 94 31.91 21.04 -38.33
N LEU A 95 32.08 21.59 -37.11
CA LEU A 95 31.65 22.93 -36.73
C LEU A 95 32.64 24.04 -37.17
N TRP A 96 33.94 23.75 -37.13
CA TRP A 96 34.99 24.73 -37.40
C TRP A 96 34.94 25.36 -38.80
N PRO A 97 34.65 24.64 -39.90
CA PRO A 97 34.51 25.25 -41.22
C PRO A 97 33.43 26.34 -41.28
N TRP A 98 32.37 26.22 -40.48
CA TRP A 98 31.29 27.22 -40.40
C TRP A 98 31.70 28.42 -39.56
N ILE A 99 32.47 28.21 -38.49
CA ILE A 99 33.08 29.30 -37.71
C ILE A 99 34.11 30.05 -38.58
N ASP A 100 34.92 29.34 -39.35
CA ASP A 100 35.90 29.91 -40.28
C ASP A 100 35.19 30.74 -41.37
N LYS A 101 34.08 30.23 -41.90
CA LYS A 101 33.20 30.95 -42.83
C LYS A 101 32.55 32.17 -42.18
N TYR A 102 32.21 32.12 -40.90
CA TYR A 102 31.68 33.29 -40.20
C TYR A 102 32.73 34.38 -40.02
N PHE A 103 33.98 34.03 -39.72
CA PHE A 103 35.07 35.00 -39.56
C PHE A 103 35.70 35.47 -40.89
N ASP A 104 35.25 34.92 -42.03
CA ASP A 104 35.86 35.08 -43.35
C ASP A 104 37.38 34.75 -43.36
N LYS A 105 37.87 34.01 -42.35
CA LYS A 105 39.27 33.62 -42.09
C LYS A 105 39.31 32.35 -41.22
N PRO A 106 40.30 31.45 -41.42
CA PRO A 106 40.44 30.26 -40.58
C PRO A 106 40.91 30.59 -39.16
N VAL A 107 40.26 30.00 -38.15
CA VAL A 107 40.67 30.09 -36.74
C VAL A 107 41.81 29.11 -36.46
N LEU A 108 42.99 29.65 -36.21
CA LEU A 108 44.19 28.88 -35.85
C LEU A 108 43.92 27.98 -34.63
N ILE A 109 44.49 26.77 -34.63
CA ILE A 109 44.27 25.75 -33.59
C ILE A 109 44.53 26.30 -32.18
N GLY A 110 45.57 27.09 -31.97
CA GLY A 110 45.86 27.73 -30.68
C GLY A 110 44.79 28.71 -30.20
N ARG A 111 44.13 29.41 -31.12
CA ARG A 111 43.04 30.37 -30.81
C ARG A 111 41.70 29.69 -30.53
N ARG A 112 41.51 28.44 -30.97
CA ARG A 112 40.29 27.65 -30.67
C ARG A 112 40.13 27.43 -29.16
N SER A 113 41.24 27.16 -28.46
CA SER A 113 41.26 27.00 -27.00
C SER A 113 40.97 28.30 -26.25
N ASP A 114 41.48 29.43 -26.73
CA ASP A 114 41.21 30.75 -26.15
C ASP A 114 39.73 31.13 -26.29
N LEU A 115 39.17 30.92 -27.49
CA LEU A 115 37.76 31.15 -27.80
C LEU A 115 36.84 30.29 -26.92
N TYR A 116 37.18 29.00 -26.78
CA TYR A 116 36.48 28.08 -25.90
C TYR A 116 36.48 28.55 -24.43
N ARG A 117 37.64 28.94 -23.89
CA ARG A 117 37.74 29.42 -22.49
C ARG A 117 36.92 30.70 -22.28
N ALA A 118 36.97 31.63 -23.22
CA ALA A 118 36.17 32.85 -23.17
C ALA A 118 34.67 32.55 -23.24
N PHE A 119 34.27 31.62 -24.11
CA PHE A 119 32.88 31.18 -24.25
C PHE A 119 32.36 30.51 -22.97
N ARG A 120 33.13 29.56 -22.41
CA ARG A 120 32.78 28.90 -21.16
C ARG A 120 32.64 29.90 -20.00
N SER A 121 33.56 30.84 -19.89
CA SER A 121 33.50 31.91 -18.88
C SER A 121 32.25 32.79 -19.05
N ALA A 122 31.89 33.13 -20.29
CA ALA A 122 30.65 33.84 -20.58
C ALA A 122 29.40 33.03 -20.20
N CYS A 123 29.36 31.73 -20.51
CA CYS A 123 28.26 30.84 -20.15
C CYS A 123 28.06 30.76 -18.62
N LEU A 124 29.15 30.58 -17.87
CA LEU A 124 29.12 30.58 -16.40
C LEU A 124 28.57 31.88 -15.82
N ARG A 125 28.98 33.04 -16.37
CA ARG A 125 28.47 34.36 -15.95
C ARG A 125 26.98 34.56 -16.22
N LEU A 126 26.43 33.86 -17.20
CA LEU A 126 25.02 33.91 -17.60
C LEU A 126 24.17 32.81 -16.92
N GLY A 127 24.76 32.01 -16.04
CA GLY A 127 24.08 30.85 -15.42
C GLY A 127 23.75 29.71 -16.39
N LEU A 128 24.34 29.70 -17.58
CA LEU A 128 24.09 28.70 -18.61
C LEU A 128 24.78 27.36 -18.28
N PRO A 129 24.22 26.20 -18.70
CA PRO A 129 24.82 24.89 -18.43
C PRO A 129 26.18 24.76 -19.12
N VAL A 130 27.14 24.09 -18.48
CA VAL A 130 28.49 23.85 -19.05
C VAL A 130 28.91 22.39 -18.82
N LEU A 131 29.74 21.84 -19.70
CA LEU A 131 30.22 20.46 -19.59
C LEU A 131 31.24 20.33 -18.46
N GLN A 132 31.22 19.23 -17.70
CA GLN A 132 32.19 19.00 -16.61
C GLN A 132 33.43 18.22 -17.07
N GLU A 133 33.26 17.23 -17.94
CA GLU A 133 34.35 16.43 -18.49
C GLU A 133 34.91 17.03 -19.79
N ARG A 134 36.22 16.84 -19.99
CA ARG A 134 36.94 17.28 -21.19
C ARG A 134 37.39 16.10 -22.03
N ASP A 135 36.44 15.27 -22.44
CA ASP A 135 36.72 14.11 -23.29
C ASP A 135 36.41 14.38 -24.78
N GLY A 136 37.29 13.90 -25.66
CA GLY A 136 37.11 13.97 -27.11
C GLY A 136 36.84 15.38 -27.66
N CYS A 137 35.74 15.54 -28.40
CA CYS A 137 35.31 16.79 -29.06
C CYS A 137 34.67 17.81 -28.09
N TYR A 138 35.14 17.90 -26.83
CA TYR A 138 34.50 18.70 -25.76
C TYR A 138 34.25 20.16 -26.14
N ILE A 139 35.15 20.81 -26.90
CA ILE A 139 34.96 22.20 -27.36
C ILE A 139 33.71 22.34 -28.23
N VAL A 140 33.53 21.42 -29.18
CA VAL A 140 32.37 21.42 -30.09
C VAL A 140 31.10 21.08 -29.31
N ASN A 141 31.19 20.10 -28.40
CA ASN A 141 30.06 19.67 -27.57
C ASN A 141 29.55 20.80 -26.65
N GLU A 142 30.44 21.66 -26.14
CA GLU A 142 30.07 22.84 -25.33
C GLU A 142 29.29 23.88 -26.16
N PHE A 143 29.68 24.11 -27.42
CA PHE A 143 28.93 24.98 -28.33
C PHE A 143 27.57 24.37 -28.71
N VAL A 144 27.53 23.05 -28.95
CA VAL A 144 26.30 22.29 -29.21
C VAL A 144 25.33 22.39 -28.04
N LEU A 145 25.83 22.32 -26.82
CA LEU A 145 25.00 22.44 -25.63
C LEU A 145 24.21 23.76 -25.61
N GLN A 146 24.83 24.89 -25.96
CA GLN A 146 24.14 26.20 -25.97
C GLN A 146 23.23 26.41 -27.19
N ALA A 147 23.45 25.64 -28.26
CA ALA A 147 22.61 25.66 -29.44
C ALA A 147 21.21 25.08 -29.17
N GLY A 148 21.11 24.17 -28.20
CA GLY A 148 19.88 23.42 -27.93
C GLY A 148 19.60 22.39 -29.01
N VAL A 149 18.37 21.84 -29.01
CA VAL A 149 17.93 20.81 -29.95
C VAL A 149 17.78 21.42 -31.34
N PRO A 150 18.54 20.95 -32.34
CA PRO A 150 18.43 21.45 -33.71
C PRO A 150 17.04 21.15 -34.30
N PHE A 151 16.50 22.10 -35.08
CA PHE A 151 15.15 21.97 -35.67
C PHE A 151 14.96 20.74 -36.58
N ASN A 152 16.03 20.24 -37.20
CA ASN A 152 15.99 19.03 -38.04
C ASN A 152 15.98 17.72 -37.24
N GLN A 153 16.21 17.77 -35.93
CA GLN A 153 16.18 16.60 -35.02
C GLN A 153 14.95 16.62 -34.10
N LEU A 154 14.04 17.56 -34.32
CA LEU A 154 12.89 17.82 -33.47
C LEU A 154 11.84 16.70 -33.54
N SER A 155 11.67 16.05 -34.69
CA SER A 155 10.82 14.85 -34.83
C SER A 155 11.33 13.69 -34.00
N ALA A 156 12.64 13.42 -34.03
CA ALA A 156 13.25 12.36 -33.23
C ALA A 156 13.06 12.59 -31.72
N LEU A 157 13.19 13.84 -31.26
CA LEU A 157 12.89 14.21 -29.87
C LEU A 157 11.40 14.00 -29.56
N ALA A 158 10.51 14.49 -30.40
CA ALA A 158 9.06 14.38 -30.21
C ALA A 158 8.59 12.92 -30.13
N GLU A 159 9.08 12.05 -31.01
CA GLU A 159 8.82 10.60 -30.99
C GLU A 159 9.40 9.90 -29.76
N ALA A 160 10.57 10.34 -29.28
CA ALA A 160 11.15 9.81 -28.05
C ALA A 160 10.32 10.23 -26.83
N CYS A 161 9.90 11.50 -26.76
CA CYS A 161 9.02 12.02 -25.73
C CYS A 161 7.65 11.32 -25.72
N ASP A 162 7.02 11.12 -26.88
CA ASP A 162 5.74 10.39 -26.99
C ASP A 162 5.87 8.94 -26.52
N ARG A 163 6.94 8.25 -26.91
CA ARG A 163 7.23 6.90 -26.40
C ARG A 163 7.51 6.89 -24.90
N THR A 164 8.15 7.92 -24.35
CA THR A 164 8.36 8.02 -22.90
C THR A 164 7.05 8.31 -22.17
N GLU A 165 6.19 9.22 -22.65
CA GLU A 165 4.86 9.47 -22.06
C GLU A 165 4.02 8.18 -22.01
N ARG A 166 4.02 7.42 -23.12
CA ARG A 166 3.32 6.14 -23.23
C ARG A 166 3.90 5.02 -22.36
N LEU A 167 5.02 5.22 -21.67
CA LEU A 167 5.67 4.20 -20.84
C LEU A 167 5.88 4.63 -19.39
N GLU A 168 6.05 5.93 -19.16
CA GLU A 168 6.44 6.52 -17.87
C GLU A 168 5.47 7.62 -17.42
N GLY A 169 4.49 8.01 -18.24
CA GLY A 169 3.60 9.13 -17.97
C GLY A 169 4.26 10.49 -18.17
N LEU A 170 3.59 11.55 -17.70
CA LEU A 170 4.10 12.92 -17.76
C LEU A 170 4.78 13.30 -16.44
N PRO A 171 5.96 13.95 -16.47
CA PRO A 171 6.59 14.46 -15.26
C PRO A 171 5.84 15.70 -14.73
N ASN A 172 5.95 15.93 -13.43
CA ASN A 172 5.53 17.18 -12.79
C ASN A 172 6.41 18.36 -13.25
N VAL A 173 5.82 19.27 -14.03
CA VAL A 173 6.52 20.44 -14.61
C VAL A 173 7.19 21.36 -13.58
N ASP A 174 6.76 21.31 -12.32
CA ASP A 174 7.31 22.14 -11.26
C ASP A 174 8.54 21.51 -10.59
N ASP A 175 8.74 20.19 -10.71
CA ASP A 175 9.83 19.44 -10.06
C ASP A 175 11.00 19.21 -11.03
N THR A 176 12.18 19.74 -10.71
CA THR A 176 13.36 19.57 -11.57
C THR A 176 13.89 18.13 -11.52
N ALA A 177 13.86 17.45 -10.37
CA ALA A 177 14.39 16.10 -10.27
C ALA A 177 13.53 15.09 -11.04
N GLU A 178 12.20 15.23 -10.98
CA GLU A 178 11.27 14.39 -11.74
C GLU A 178 11.40 14.63 -13.25
N CYS A 179 11.49 15.90 -13.67
CA CYS A 179 11.77 16.24 -15.07
C CYS A 179 13.13 15.69 -15.52
N ALA A 180 14.16 15.69 -14.68
CA ALA A 180 15.49 15.14 -14.99
C ALA A 180 15.49 13.63 -15.19
N ALA A 181 14.78 12.90 -14.32
CA ALA A 181 14.58 11.48 -14.46
C ALA A 181 13.89 11.16 -15.80
N TRP A 182 12.85 11.93 -16.13
CA TRP A 182 12.11 11.79 -17.39
C TRP A 182 12.96 12.15 -18.62
N SER A 183 13.76 13.23 -18.57
CA SER A 183 14.74 13.59 -19.62
C SER A 183 15.75 12.46 -19.86
N THR A 184 16.24 11.85 -18.78
CA THR A 184 17.16 10.71 -18.84
C THR A 184 16.50 9.52 -19.53
N ALA A 185 15.24 9.24 -19.23
CA ALA A 185 14.46 8.20 -19.90
C ALA A 185 14.24 8.48 -21.39
N VAL A 186 13.97 9.73 -21.78
CA VAL A 186 13.92 10.14 -23.20
C VAL A 186 15.28 9.90 -23.88
N ALA A 187 16.38 10.26 -23.22
CA ALA A 187 17.72 10.07 -23.75
C ALA A 187 18.05 8.60 -24.04
N HIS A 188 17.65 7.67 -23.17
CA HIS A 188 17.82 6.22 -23.40
C HIS A 188 17.08 5.71 -24.66
N ARG A 189 16.03 6.43 -25.10
CA ARG A 189 15.24 6.11 -26.30
C ARG A 189 15.77 6.79 -27.58
N LEU A 190 16.93 7.45 -27.48
CA LEU A 190 17.64 8.13 -28.56
C LEU A 190 19.05 7.53 -28.83
N PRO A 191 19.21 6.20 -28.96
CA PRO A 191 20.54 5.55 -28.98
C PRO A 191 21.44 5.99 -30.15
N ASN A 192 20.86 6.41 -31.27
CA ASN A 192 21.61 6.86 -32.46
C ASN A 192 21.83 8.38 -32.51
N ASN A 193 21.44 9.13 -31.47
CA ASN A 193 21.52 10.60 -31.43
C ASN A 193 22.36 11.07 -30.23
N GLY A 194 23.65 10.73 -30.20
CA GLY A 194 24.54 11.04 -29.07
C GLY A 194 24.62 12.53 -28.68
N ARG A 195 24.36 13.46 -29.60
CA ARG A 195 24.28 14.90 -29.28
C ARG A 195 22.95 15.33 -28.65
N LEU A 196 21.82 14.71 -29.01
CA LEU A 196 20.55 14.91 -28.29
C LEU A 196 20.67 14.36 -26.88
N VAL A 197 21.26 13.17 -26.74
CA VAL A 197 21.58 12.58 -25.43
C VAL A 197 22.46 13.52 -24.62
N LEU A 198 23.51 14.09 -25.21
CA LEU A 198 24.34 15.08 -24.55
C LEU A 198 23.53 16.30 -24.06
N ILE A 199 22.68 16.87 -24.92
CA ILE A 199 21.88 18.04 -24.60
C ILE A 199 20.93 17.72 -23.44
N LEU A 200 20.17 16.62 -23.52
CA LEU A 200 19.22 16.19 -22.50
C LEU A 200 19.93 15.87 -21.17
N SER A 201 21.06 15.17 -21.20
CA SER A 201 21.81 14.80 -20.00
C SER A 201 22.59 15.95 -19.36
N SER A 202 22.75 17.07 -20.06
CA SER A 202 23.52 18.24 -19.59
C SER A 202 22.66 19.50 -19.43
N GLU A 203 21.35 19.39 -19.70
CA GLU A 203 20.40 20.47 -19.54
C GLU A 203 20.22 20.80 -18.06
N GLY A 204 20.46 22.06 -17.68
CA GLY A 204 20.11 22.54 -16.35
C GLY A 204 18.63 22.90 -16.30
N GLY A 205 17.86 22.23 -15.44
CA GLY A 205 16.44 22.56 -15.20
C GLY A 205 15.43 21.80 -16.08
N ASP A 206 15.89 20.91 -16.97
CA ASP A 206 15.05 19.97 -17.74
C ASP A 206 13.93 20.62 -18.56
N TYR A 207 14.29 21.68 -19.28
CA TYR A 207 13.37 22.50 -20.05
C TYR A 207 12.65 21.72 -21.14
N TYR A 208 13.25 20.74 -21.84
CA TYR A 208 12.50 19.95 -22.84
C TYR A 208 11.42 19.06 -22.22
N ALA A 209 11.70 18.41 -21.10
CA ALA A 209 10.72 17.61 -20.37
C ALA A 209 9.54 18.48 -19.89
N ARG A 210 9.85 19.64 -19.30
CA ARG A 210 8.86 20.63 -18.87
C ARG A 210 8.04 21.17 -20.04
N ALA A 211 8.69 21.53 -21.14
CA ALA A 211 8.02 22.04 -22.34
C ALA A 211 7.05 20.99 -22.91
N TYR A 212 7.48 19.74 -23.00
CA TYR A 212 6.65 18.64 -23.45
C TYR A 212 5.43 18.45 -22.54
N ALA A 213 5.66 18.28 -21.23
CA ALA A 213 4.58 18.07 -20.26
C ALA A 213 3.59 19.25 -20.21
N ALA A 214 4.08 20.48 -20.25
CA ALA A 214 3.24 21.67 -20.28
C ALA A 214 2.41 21.79 -21.58
N ILE A 215 2.97 21.44 -22.76
CA ILE A 215 2.21 21.36 -24.01
C ILE A 215 1.10 20.31 -23.89
N ARG A 216 1.41 19.12 -23.36
CA ARG A 216 0.45 18.01 -23.22
C ARG A 216 -0.66 18.31 -22.20
N GLN A 217 -0.35 19.08 -21.16
CA GLN A 217 -1.30 19.52 -20.13
C GLN A 217 -2.06 20.82 -20.51
N ASN A 218 -1.87 21.35 -21.72
CA ASN A 218 -2.43 22.63 -22.17
C ASN A 218 -2.12 23.80 -21.22
N MET A 219 -0.93 23.80 -20.61
CA MET A 219 -0.47 24.91 -19.78
C MET A 219 -0.01 26.08 -20.65
N GLU A 220 -0.24 27.30 -20.18
CA GLU A 220 0.30 28.49 -20.83
C GLU A 220 1.83 28.53 -20.66
N LEU A 221 2.54 28.43 -21.78
CA LEU A 221 3.97 28.66 -21.87
C LEU A 221 4.21 29.97 -22.63
N GLN A 222 5.28 30.67 -22.26
CA GLN A 222 5.75 31.79 -23.07
C GLN A 222 6.23 31.28 -24.42
N GLU A 223 5.50 31.60 -25.48
CA GLU A 223 5.81 31.09 -26.81
C GLU A 223 7.14 31.63 -27.33
N ASN A 224 7.97 30.70 -27.81
CA ASN A 224 9.13 31.01 -28.62
C ASN A 224 9.10 30.15 -29.89
N ARG A 225 9.98 30.47 -30.86
CA ARG A 225 10.03 29.78 -32.15
C ARG A 225 10.25 28.27 -32.02
N PHE A 226 10.98 27.83 -30.99
CA PHE A 226 11.18 26.41 -30.72
C PHE A 226 9.88 25.75 -30.24
N LEU A 227 9.22 26.32 -29.23
CA LEU A 227 7.99 25.76 -28.65
C LEU A 227 6.84 25.69 -29.67
N GLN A 228 6.71 26.70 -30.54
CA GLN A 228 5.74 26.68 -31.63
C GLN A 228 5.99 25.48 -32.56
N ARG A 229 7.22 25.34 -33.06
CA ARG A 229 7.59 24.19 -33.91
C ARG A 229 7.45 22.85 -33.20
N PHE A 230 7.78 22.78 -31.91
CA PHE A 230 7.66 21.56 -31.13
C PHE A 230 6.20 21.15 -30.96
N ARG A 231 5.30 22.11 -30.71
CA ARG A 231 3.86 21.87 -30.70
C ARG A 231 3.35 21.43 -32.08
N ASP A 232 3.78 22.09 -33.15
CA ASP A 232 3.38 21.75 -34.52
C ASP A 232 3.78 20.30 -34.87
N THR A 233 5.03 19.91 -34.59
CA THR A 233 5.50 18.54 -34.83
C THR A 233 4.78 17.50 -33.97
N LEU A 234 4.42 17.82 -32.72
CA LEU A 234 3.60 16.92 -31.90
C LEU A 234 2.19 16.74 -32.45
N ASN A 235 1.58 17.82 -32.96
CA ASN A 235 0.26 17.77 -33.58
C ASN A 235 0.29 16.94 -34.89
N GLU A 236 1.35 17.08 -35.69
CA GLU A 236 1.57 16.26 -36.89
C GLU A 236 1.68 14.77 -36.54
N LEU A 237 2.49 14.41 -35.53
CA LEU A 237 2.61 13.03 -35.04
C LEU A 237 1.29 12.47 -34.49
N ALA A 238 0.50 13.28 -33.79
CA ALA A 238 -0.81 12.87 -33.28
C ALA A 238 -1.82 12.59 -34.40
N LEU A 239 -1.78 13.39 -35.48
CA LEU A 239 -2.64 13.22 -36.65
C LEU A 239 -2.29 11.94 -37.44
N ASP A 240 -1.00 11.64 -37.56
CA ASP A 240 -0.49 10.40 -38.16
C ASP A 240 -0.85 9.16 -37.34
N ALA A 241 -0.85 9.26 -36.01
CA ALA A 241 -1.26 8.17 -35.12
C ALA A 241 -2.77 7.84 -35.22
N LEU A 242 -3.62 8.87 -35.34
CA LEU A 242 -5.07 8.72 -35.52
C LEU A 242 -5.46 8.05 -36.85
N THR A 243 -4.60 8.12 -37.86
CA THR A 243 -4.84 7.51 -39.18
C THR A 243 -4.33 6.07 -39.29
N GLN A 244 -3.50 5.58 -38.36
CA GLN A 244 -2.85 4.27 -38.49
C GLN A 244 -3.33 3.16 -37.52
N CYS A 245 -3.96 3.45 -36.39
CA CYS A 245 -4.55 2.40 -35.52
C CYS A 245 -5.62 2.96 -34.57
N GLY A 246 -6.73 2.23 -34.41
CA GLY A 246 -7.67 2.44 -33.32
C GLY A 246 -7.13 1.80 -32.04
N SER A 247 -6.50 2.59 -31.17
CA SER A 247 -6.29 2.20 -29.78
C SER A 247 -6.31 3.42 -28.86
N SER A 248 -7.02 3.28 -27.74
CA SER A 248 -7.18 4.30 -26.73
C SER A 248 -5.83 4.67 -26.11
N THR A 249 -5.57 5.97 -26.01
CA THR A 249 -4.46 6.56 -25.25
C THR A 249 -4.71 6.39 -23.74
N ALA A 250 -4.49 5.17 -23.22
CA ALA A 250 -4.35 4.94 -21.80
C ALA A 250 -2.89 5.22 -21.39
N GLN A 251 -2.69 6.19 -20.50
CA GLN A 251 -1.40 6.49 -19.87
C GLN A 251 -0.86 5.21 -19.21
N PHE A 252 0.35 4.80 -19.60
CA PHE A 252 1.04 3.67 -19.01
C PHE A 252 1.95 4.20 -17.90
N ALA A 253 1.60 3.96 -16.65
CA ALA A 253 2.53 4.13 -15.55
C ALA A 253 3.43 2.88 -15.47
N LYS A 254 4.70 3.04 -15.07
CA LYS A 254 5.69 1.96 -15.00
C LYS A 254 5.63 1.24 -13.65
N PRO A 255 5.85 -0.09 -13.59
CA PRO A 255 6.14 -0.79 -12.34
C PRO A 255 7.44 -0.28 -11.69
N THR A 256 7.39 -0.07 -10.38
CA THR A 256 8.52 0.45 -9.59
C THR A 256 8.92 -0.52 -8.51
N VAL A 257 10.22 -0.70 -8.29
CA VAL A 257 10.72 -1.44 -7.13
C VAL A 257 11.06 -0.44 -6.04
N ILE A 258 10.48 -0.62 -4.85
CA ILE A 258 10.55 0.29 -3.71
C ILE A 258 11.05 -0.50 -2.50
N LEU A 259 12.07 0.00 -1.82
CA LEU A 259 12.53 -0.49 -0.53
C LEU A 259 11.86 0.34 0.57
N ARG A 260 10.83 -0.22 1.21
CA ARG A 260 10.07 0.41 2.31
C ARG A 260 10.26 -0.42 3.57
N ASP A 261 10.76 0.19 4.65
CA ASP A 261 10.96 -0.47 5.94
C ASP A 261 11.72 -1.82 5.84
N GLU A 262 12.85 -1.84 5.11
CA GLU A 262 13.68 -3.04 4.82
C GLU A 262 12.98 -4.15 4.02
N THR A 263 11.75 -3.91 3.58
CA THR A 263 10.97 -4.79 2.72
C THR A 263 11.05 -4.29 1.28
N LEU A 264 11.38 -5.18 0.36
CA LEU A 264 11.41 -4.85 -1.06
C LEU A 264 10.02 -5.09 -1.65
N ILE A 265 9.46 -4.08 -2.29
CA ILE A 265 8.10 -4.07 -2.82
C ILE A 265 8.17 -3.77 -4.31
N LEU A 266 7.44 -4.53 -5.12
CA LEU A 266 7.15 -4.20 -6.51
C LEU A 266 5.77 -3.55 -6.56
N GLY A 267 5.74 -2.24 -6.85
CA GLY A 267 4.51 -1.51 -7.13
C GLY A 267 4.12 -1.69 -8.60
N ILE A 268 2.99 -2.37 -8.83
CA ILE A 268 2.30 -2.44 -10.11
C ILE A 268 1.29 -1.28 -10.16
N PRO A 269 1.35 -0.41 -11.17
CA PRO A 269 0.46 0.73 -11.24
C PRO A 269 -0.98 0.34 -11.58
N PRO A 270 -1.97 1.20 -11.27
CA PRO A 270 -3.36 1.00 -11.65
C PRO A 270 -3.52 0.67 -13.13
N SER A 271 -4.32 -0.34 -13.46
CA SER A 271 -4.56 -0.78 -14.83
C SER A 271 -5.91 -1.49 -14.92
N GLN A 272 -6.59 -1.29 -16.04
CA GLN A 272 -7.78 -2.09 -16.41
C GLN A 272 -7.39 -3.43 -17.04
N ASP A 273 -6.17 -3.54 -17.57
CA ASP A 273 -5.63 -4.79 -18.14
C ASP A 273 -4.83 -5.56 -17.08
N LEU A 274 -4.79 -6.88 -17.22
CA LEU A 274 -3.96 -7.79 -16.41
C LEU A 274 -2.47 -7.57 -16.69
N TRP A 275 -1.67 -7.60 -15.62
CA TRP A 275 -0.22 -7.59 -15.67
C TRP A 275 0.32 -9.00 -15.50
N THR A 276 1.25 -9.43 -16.33
CA THR A 276 1.99 -10.66 -16.09
C THR A 276 3.36 -10.33 -15.51
N VAL A 277 3.59 -10.75 -14.27
CA VAL A 277 4.80 -10.50 -13.50
C VAL A 277 5.63 -11.78 -13.42
N VAL A 278 6.90 -11.68 -13.81
CA VAL A 278 7.87 -12.78 -13.80
C VAL A 278 8.97 -12.49 -12.78
N ILE A 279 9.13 -13.39 -11.80
CA ILE A 279 10.11 -13.31 -10.72
C ILE A 279 10.87 -14.64 -10.66
N ASP A 280 12.20 -14.60 -10.78
CA ASP A 280 13.07 -15.79 -10.78
C ASP A 280 12.59 -16.91 -11.73
N GLY A 281 12.05 -16.54 -12.90
CA GLY A 281 11.57 -17.45 -13.94
C GLY A 281 10.15 -18.00 -13.75
N ARG A 282 9.44 -17.63 -12.68
CA ARG A 282 8.03 -17.97 -12.45
C ARG A 282 7.16 -16.78 -12.83
N SER A 283 6.02 -17.01 -13.49
CA SER A 283 5.10 -15.97 -13.96
C SER A 283 3.74 -16.06 -13.30
N ALA A 284 3.14 -14.93 -12.93
CA ALA A 284 1.73 -14.86 -12.54
C ALA A 284 1.03 -13.65 -13.17
N GLU A 285 -0.27 -13.80 -13.40
CA GLU A 285 -1.16 -12.71 -13.78
C GLU A 285 -1.62 -11.96 -12.53
N VAL A 286 -1.60 -10.63 -12.61
CA VAL A 286 -1.84 -9.70 -11.52
C VAL A 286 -2.85 -8.68 -12.02
N ASP A 287 -4.04 -8.72 -11.42
CA ASP A 287 -4.99 -7.62 -11.52
C ASP A 287 -4.55 -6.48 -10.57
N ALA A 288 -4.26 -5.33 -11.16
CA ALA A 288 -3.84 -4.13 -10.45
C ALA A 288 -5.02 -3.23 -10.04
N GLY A 289 -6.19 -3.38 -10.66
CA GLY A 289 -7.37 -2.56 -10.41
C GLY A 289 -7.14 -1.04 -10.55
N SER A 290 -8.07 -0.25 -9.99
CA SER A 290 -8.04 1.22 -10.05
C SER A 290 -7.06 1.89 -9.08
N ASP A 291 -6.60 1.16 -8.06
CA ASP A 291 -5.71 1.66 -7.00
C ASP A 291 -4.25 1.20 -7.17
N GLY A 292 -3.97 0.30 -8.12
CA GLY A 292 -2.66 -0.33 -8.26
C GLY A 292 -2.46 -1.46 -7.23
N ARG A 293 -1.32 -2.15 -7.33
CA ARG A 293 -1.03 -3.32 -6.49
C ARG A 293 0.43 -3.39 -6.08
N GLU A 294 0.66 -3.55 -4.78
CA GLU A 294 2.00 -3.77 -4.22
C GLU A 294 2.24 -5.29 -4.03
N ILE A 295 3.44 -5.76 -4.40
CA ILE A 295 3.86 -7.16 -4.29
C ILE A 295 5.14 -7.21 -3.47
N VAL A 296 5.14 -7.93 -2.34
CA VAL A 296 6.34 -8.08 -1.51
C VAL A 296 7.30 -9.09 -2.15
N LEU A 297 8.55 -8.67 -2.34
CA LEU A 297 9.64 -9.51 -2.84
C LEU A 297 10.40 -10.13 -1.65
N THR A 298 10.20 -11.43 -1.45
CA THR A 298 10.78 -12.20 -0.33
C THR A 298 12.29 -12.33 -0.43
N GLN A 299 12.95 -12.63 0.69
CA GLN A 299 14.39 -12.90 0.67
C GLN A 299 14.68 -14.37 0.31
N PRO A 300 15.80 -14.67 -0.37
CA PRO A 300 16.75 -13.71 -0.94
C PRO A 300 16.14 -12.94 -2.11
N TRP A 301 16.46 -11.63 -2.23
CA TRP A 301 15.93 -10.81 -3.32
C TRP A 301 16.28 -11.39 -4.69
N PRO A 302 15.35 -11.29 -5.66
CA PRO A 302 15.55 -11.78 -7.02
C PRO A 302 16.61 -10.95 -7.77
N ASP A 303 17.17 -11.54 -8.83
CA ASP A 303 18.17 -10.86 -9.67
C ASP A 303 17.51 -9.76 -10.50
N ALA A 304 16.32 -10.03 -11.02
CA ALA A 304 15.49 -9.11 -11.78
C ALA A 304 14.02 -9.52 -11.70
N VAL A 305 13.14 -8.56 -11.95
CA VAL A 305 11.71 -8.78 -12.16
C VAL A 305 11.36 -8.35 -13.58
N THR A 306 10.52 -9.13 -14.28
CA THR A 306 10.00 -8.73 -15.59
C THR A 306 8.50 -8.55 -15.52
N CYS A 307 7.98 -7.38 -15.87
CA CYS A 307 6.54 -7.12 -15.93
C CYS A 307 6.12 -6.93 -17.38
N HIS A 308 5.00 -7.52 -17.81
CA HIS A 308 4.43 -7.28 -19.13
C HIS A 308 2.92 -7.13 -19.06
N ARG A 309 2.36 -6.42 -20.03
CA ARG A 309 0.93 -6.23 -20.25
C ARG A 309 0.62 -6.67 -21.67
N ASP A 310 -0.59 -7.18 -21.93
CA ASP A 310 -0.98 -7.66 -23.25
C ASP A 310 -0.71 -6.59 -24.33
N ASN A 311 -0.03 -6.98 -25.41
CA ASN A 311 0.41 -6.13 -26.53
C ASN A 311 1.49 -5.07 -26.21
N HIS A 312 2.13 -5.09 -25.04
CA HIS A 312 3.25 -4.19 -24.69
C HIS A 312 4.60 -4.92 -24.55
N THR A 313 5.70 -4.18 -24.73
CA THR A 313 7.06 -4.73 -24.56
C THR A 313 7.32 -5.04 -23.07
N PRO A 314 7.89 -6.22 -22.74
CA PRO A 314 8.24 -6.56 -21.36
C PRO A 314 9.24 -5.56 -20.76
N ILE A 315 8.99 -5.17 -19.50
CA ILE A 315 9.82 -4.27 -18.70
C ILE A 315 10.63 -5.11 -17.72
N ALA A 316 11.93 -5.26 -17.98
CA ALA A 316 12.87 -5.90 -17.06
C ALA A 316 13.47 -4.87 -16.09
N ILE A 317 13.34 -5.13 -14.79
CA ILE A 317 13.85 -4.32 -13.69
C ILE A 317 14.94 -5.13 -12.97
N PRO A 318 16.23 -4.86 -13.22
CA PRO A 318 17.33 -5.52 -12.50
C PRO A 318 17.36 -5.02 -11.05
N ILE A 319 17.39 -5.94 -10.08
CA ILE A 319 17.31 -5.63 -8.64
C ILE A 319 18.68 -5.83 -8.00
N LEU A 320 19.07 -7.08 -7.73
CA LEU A 320 20.33 -7.38 -7.05
C LEU A 320 20.82 -8.78 -7.44
N ALA A 321 21.80 -8.82 -8.36
CA ALA A 321 22.37 -10.09 -8.83
C ALA A 321 22.86 -10.98 -7.67
N ARG A 322 22.75 -12.31 -7.82
CA ARG A 322 23.27 -13.36 -6.91
C ARG A 322 24.80 -13.46 -6.95
N ARG A 323 25.47 -12.33 -6.77
CA ARG A 323 26.93 -12.21 -6.73
C ARG A 323 27.37 -11.37 -5.53
N PRO A 324 28.58 -11.61 -4.99
CA PRO A 324 29.07 -10.89 -3.82
C PRO A 324 29.44 -9.42 -4.09
N ASP A 325 29.66 -9.06 -5.35
CA ASP A 325 30.07 -7.72 -5.80
C ASP A 325 28.91 -6.87 -6.34
N ALA A 326 27.67 -7.36 -6.24
CA ALA A 326 26.48 -6.61 -6.68
C ALA A 326 25.99 -5.65 -5.58
N ILE A 327 25.64 -4.43 -5.98
CA ILE A 327 25.03 -3.40 -5.12
C ILE A 327 23.77 -2.86 -5.78
N ALA A 328 22.68 -2.79 -5.02
CA ALA A 328 21.47 -2.07 -5.39
C ALA A 328 21.45 -0.72 -4.68
N MET A 329 21.21 0.35 -5.43
CA MET A 329 21.06 1.70 -4.88
C MET A 329 19.61 2.14 -4.99
N PHE A 330 19.07 2.51 -3.84
CA PHE A 330 17.75 3.04 -3.66
C PHE A 330 17.85 4.52 -3.31
N HIS A 331 16.86 5.29 -3.75
CA HIS A 331 16.74 6.68 -3.32
C HIS A 331 16.44 6.69 -1.82
N GLY A 332 17.25 7.40 -1.03
CA GLY A 332 17.24 7.30 0.44
C GLY A 332 15.95 7.78 1.10
N GLU A 333 15.09 8.49 0.36
CA GLU A 333 13.81 9.02 0.86
C GLU A 333 12.57 8.35 0.25
N THR A 334 12.58 7.99 -1.04
CA THR A 334 11.41 7.34 -1.68
C THR A 334 11.51 5.82 -1.57
N GLY A 335 12.70 5.30 -1.30
CA GLY A 335 12.98 3.87 -1.36
C GLY A 335 13.04 3.32 -2.78
N GLU A 336 12.74 4.10 -3.81
CA GLU A 336 12.72 3.62 -5.19
C GLU A 336 14.11 3.16 -5.64
N LEU A 337 14.14 2.05 -6.37
CA LEU A 337 15.35 1.52 -6.96
C LEU A 337 15.86 2.46 -8.06
N VAL A 338 16.99 3.11 -7.81
CA VAL A 338 17.63 4.02 -8.76
C VAL A 338 18.48 3.24 -9.74
N LYS A 339 19.31 2.32 -9.24
CA LYS A 339 20.22 1.53 -10.09
C LYS A 339 20.72 0.28 -9.39
N ALA A 340 20.80 -0.82 -10.13
CA ALA A 340 21.64 -1.97 -9.79
C ALA A 340 23.01 -1.82 -10.46
N ALA A 341 24.09 -1.96 -9.70
CA ALA A 341 25.46 -1.81 -10.14
C ALA A 341 26.32 -2.99 -9.68
N GLN A 342 27.50 -3.12 -10.29
CA GLN A 342 28.51 -4.10 -9.91
C GLN A 342 29.76 -3.33 -9.47
N LEU A 343 30.35 -3.73 -8.35
CA LEU A 343 31.69 -3.29 -7.98
C LEU A 343 32.68 -3.88 -8.99
N ASP A 344 33.52 -3.04 -9.57
CA ASP A 344 34.53 -3.49 -10.52
C ASP A 344 35.94 -3.12 -10.07
N GLN A 345 36.94 -3.64 -10.79
CA GLN A 345 38.35 -3.32 -10.58
C GLN A 345 38.83 -2.24 -11.56
N THR A 346 37.96 -1.79 -12.46
CA THR A 346 38.29 -0.88 -13.59
C THR A 346 37.99 0.58 -13.29
N GLY A 347 37.34 0.90 -12.17
CA GLY A 347 37.11 2.26 -11.70
C GLY A 347 35.95 2.96 -12.39
N THR A 348 34.89 2.21 -12.77
CA THR A 348 33.73 2.84 -13.43
C THR A 348 33.08 3.83 -12.47
N THR A 349 33.00 5.10 -12.87
CA THR A 349 32.33 6.12 -12.07
C THR A 349 30.84 6.14 -12.41
N LEU A 350 30.00 5.76 -11.45
CA LEU A 350 28.56 5.89 -11.59
C LEU A 350 28.13 7.31 -11.23
N ARG A 351 27.44 7.95 -12.17
CA ARG A 351 26.88 9.27 -11.98
C ARG A 351 25.43 9.16 -11.51
N LEU A 352 25.16 9.73 -10.34
CA LEU A 352 23.83 9.80 -9.75
C LEU A 352 23.46 11.27 -9.55
N HIS A 353 22.17 11.55 -9.37
CA HIS A 353 21.74 12.89 -8.96
C HIS A 353 22.26 13.20 -7.55
N PRO A 354 22.52 14.46 -7.21
CA PRO A 354 22.77 14.82 -5.82
C PRO A 354 21.54 14.47 -4.96
N GLY A 355 21.74 13.83 -3.81
CA GLY A 355 20.64 13.40 -2.95
C GLY A 355 21.02 12.33 -1.91
N PRO A 356 20.07 11.96 -1.05
CA PRO A 356 20.22 10.84 -0.14
C PRO A 356 20.04 9.50 -0.87
N TYR A 357 20.84 8.51 -0.51
CA TYR A 357 20.83 7.17 -1.07
C TYR A 357 20.90 6.10 0.02
N LEU A 358 20.35 4.94 -0.29
CA LEU A 358 20.47 3.71 0.49
C LEU A 358 21.06 2.64 -0.43
N ALA A 359 22.28 2.20 -0.14
CA ALA A 359 22.87 1.04 -0.80
C ALA A 359 22.51 -0.25 -0.05
N ALA A 360 22.26 -1.31 -0.80
CA ALA A 360 22.07 -2.66 -0.30
C ALA A 360 23.00 -3.64 -1.04
N GLY A 361 23.64 -4.54 -0.31
CA GLY A 361 24.55 -5.56 -0.84
C GLY A 361 24.39 -6.89 -0.12
N ARG A 362 24.84 -7.99 -0.74
CA ARG A 362 24.78 -9.35 -0.15
C ARG A 362 25.93 -9.64 0.83
N ARG A 363 26.91 -8.73 0.91
CA ARG A 363 28.10 -8.81 1.76
C ARG A 363 28.38 -7.42 2.32
N GLY A 364 29.14 -7.37 3.42
CA GLY A 364 29.61 -6.12 3.99
C GLY A 364 30.44 -5.32 2.98
N PHE A 365 30.08 -4.05 2.82
CA PHE A 365 30.81 -3.02 2.08
C PHE A 365 30.94 -1.78 2.96
N CYS A 366 31.74 -0.80 2.54
CA CYS A 366 31.83 0.50 3.19
C CYS A 366 31.74 1.63 2.16
N CYS A 367 31.27 2.81 2.60
CA CYS A 367 31.28 4.02 1.79
C CYS A 367 32.02 5.11 2.54
N ASN A 368 33.11 5.64 1.96
CA ASN A 368 33.97 6.66 2.58
C ASN A 368 34.38 6.36 4.04
N GLY A 369 34.60 5.08 4.37
CA GLY A 369 35.01 4.63 5.69
C GLY A 369 33.87 4.32 6.68
N GLU A 370 32.61 4.51 6.31
CA GLU A 370 31.46 4.03 7.08
C GLU A 370 31.10 2.60 6.63
N ASP A 371 31.11 1.65 7.57
CA ASP A 371 30.77 0.26 7.30
C ASP A 371 29.27 0.05 7.19
N SER A 372 28.86 -0.76 6.21
CA SER A 372 27.49 -1.25 6.08
C SER A 372 27.09 -2.13 7.27
N GLU A 373 25.84 -1.99 7.70
CA GLU A 373 25.30 -2.76 8.81
C GLU A 373 24.52 -3.98 8.30
N GLY A 374 24.60 -5.11 9.01
CA GLY A 374 23.82 -6.31 8.69
C GLY A 374 22.35 -6.16 9.10
N GLY A 375 21.42 -6.47 8.18
CA GLY A 375 19.98 -6.52 8.47
C GLY A 375 19.52 -7.84 9.13
N LEU A 376 18.21 -7.99 9.33
CA LEU A 376 17.58 -9.27 9.71
C LEU A 376 17.44 -10.17 8.46
N GLY A 377 18.59 -10.54 7.86
CA GLY A 377 18.68 -11.29 6.61
C GLY A 377 20.11 -11.34 6.07
N PRO A 378 20.37 -11.89 4.87
CA PRO A 378 21.70 -11.97 4.27
C PRO A 378 22.15 -10.65 3.62
N LEU A 379 21.47 -9.53 3.90
CA LEU A 379 21.71 -8.24 3.26
C LEU A 379 22.35 -7.25 4.23
N HIS A 380 23.22 -6.42 3.67
CA HIS A 380 23.89 -5.31 4.32
C HIS A 380 23.39 -3.99 3.74
N PHE A 381 23.18 -3.00 4.59
CA PHE A 381 22.63 -1.70 4.22
C PHE A 381 23.53 -0.56 4.68
N LEU A 382 23.62 0.50 3.86
CA LEU A 382 24.30 1.74 4.22
C LEU A 382 23.57 2.94 3.63
N ARG A 383 23.23 3.92 4.46
CA ARG A 383 22.67 5.21 4.03
C ARG A 383 23.80 6.22 3.88
N PHE A 384 23.80 6.95 2.78
CA PHE A 384 24.77 8.02 2.54
C PHE A 384 24.11 9.15 1.75
N ARG A 385 24.78 10.30 1.64
CA ARG A 385 24.30 11.43 0.85
C ARG A 385 25.36 11.83 -0.17
N LEU A 386 24.99 11.75 -1.45
CA LEU A 386 25.83 12.21 -2.54
C LEU A 386 25.57 13.70 -2.77
N LEU A 387 26.58 14.54 -2.52
CA LEU A 387 26.55 15.98 -2.81
C LEU A 387 27.60 16.28 -3.89
N ASN A 388 28.23 17.45 -3.86
CA ASN A 388 29.23 17.87 -4.86
C ASN A 388 30.53 17.04 -4.82
N GLN A 389 30.82 16.37 -3.72
CA GLN A 389 32.00 15.51 -3.58
C GLN A 389 31.68 14.09 -4.05
N GLY A 390 32.60 13.50 -4.80
CA GLY A 390 32.51 12.08 -5.13
C GLY A 390 32.59 11.22 -3.87
N LEU A 391 31.88 10.10 -3.86
CA LEU A 391 31.94 9.09 -2.82
C LEU A 391 32.51 7.81 -3.41
N GLU A 392 33.14 6.98 -2.60
CA GLU A 392 33.59 5.67 -3.05
C GLU A 392 32.92 4.58 -2.20
N ILE A 393 32.31 3.61 -2.87
CA ILE A 393 31.88 2.37 -2.23
C ILE A 393 32.96 1.32 -2.46
N THR A 394 33.47 0.73 -1.38
CA THR A 394 34.50 -0.31 -1.44
C THR A 394 34.05 -1.58 -0.71
N SER A 395 34.49 -2.73 -1.21
CA SER A 395 34.38 -4.01 -0.51
C SER A 395 35.59 -4.88 -0.84
N PRO A 396 35.78 -6.03 -0.17
CA PRO A 396 36.81 -7.00 -0.54
C PRO A 396 36.72 -7.50 -2.00
N TYR A 397 35.59 -7.29 -2.68
CA TYR A 397 35.33 -7.77 -4.04
C TYR A 397 35.51 -6.71 -5.14
N GLY A 398 35.69 -5.43 -4.80
CA GLY A 398 35.86 -4.34 -5.78
C GLY A 398 35.53 -2.96 -5.23
N HIS A 399 35.59 -1.95 -6.09
CA HIS A 399 35.24 -0.57 -5.76
C HIS A 399 34.30 0.04 -6.82
N LEU A 400 33.55 1.07 -6.42
CA LEU A 400 32.65 1.83 -7.28
C LEU A 400 32.72 3.30 -6.87
N ALA A 401 33.22 4.14 -7.79
CA ALA A 401 33.21 5.59 -7.59
C ALA A 401 31.82 6.14 -7.91
N LEU A 402 31.28 6.97 -7.03
CA LEU A 402 30.04 7.71 -7.21
C LEU A 402 30.37 9.18 -7.41
N ALA A 403 29.79 9.80 -8.43
CA ALA A 403 29.90 11.24 -8.65
C ALA A 403 28.53 11.87 -8.82
N ALA A 404 28.32 13.04 -8.22
CA ALA A 404 27.14 13.84 -8.52
C ALA A 404 27.18 14.33 -9.98
N GLY A 405 26.04 14.25 -10.66
CA GLY A 405 25.86 14.87 -11.97
C GLY A 405 26.09 16.39 -11.94
N GLY A 406 26.40 16.99 -13.08
CA GLY A 406 26.76 18.41 -13.20
C GLY A 406 25.59 19.42 -13.09
N ALA A 407 24.41 18.98 -12.65
CA ALA A 407 23.21 19.81 -12.56
C ALA A 407 23.06 20.44 -11.16
N SER A 408 22.45 21.63 -11.11
CA SER A 408 22.03 22.24 -9.85
C SER A 408 20.86 21.43 -9.25
N HIS A 409 20.92 21.09 -7.97
CA HIS A 409 19.87 20.35 -7.27
C HIS A 409 19.28 21.19 -6.14
N LEU A 410 17.96 21.08 -5.99
CA LEU A 410 17.18 21.61 -4.89
C LEU A 410 16.23 20.50 -4.41
N GLY A 411 16.16 20.27 -3.10
CA GLY A 411 15.27 19.27 -2.50
C GLY A 411 14.77 19.70 -1.12
N PHE A 412 13.66 19.14 -0.67
CA PHE A 412 13.11 19.41 0.67
C PHE A 412 13.65 18.40 1.69
N ALA A 413 14.06 18.88 2.86
CA ALA A 413 14.52 18.09 3.98
C ALA A 413 13.83 18.56 5.28
N GLY A 414 13.65 17.66 6.25
CA GLY A 414 12.97 17.94 7.52
C GLY A 414 12.05 16.79 7.91
N GLN A 415 11.35 16.93 9.03
CA GLN A 415 10.38 15.95 9.48
C GLN A 415 9.20 15.90 8.50
N HIS A 416 8.85 14.69 8.06
CA HIS A 416 7.75 14.48 7.12
C HIS A 416 7.10 13.12 7.32
N ALA A 417 5.89 12.99 6.79
CA ALA A 417 5.26 11.70 6.55
C ALA A 417 5.21 11.42 5.05
N VAL A 418 5.42 10.15 4.68
CA VAL A 418 5.32 9.67 3.31
C VAL A 418 4.01 8.90 3.18
N ASP A 419 3.21 9.24 2.18
CA ASP A 419 1.98 8.53 1.86
C ASP A 419 2.28 7.28 1.02
N LEU A 420 1.29 6.39 0.84
CA LEU A 420 1.44 5.16 0.06
C LEU A 420 1.77 5.42 -1.42
N ALA A 421 1.43 6.60 -1.93
CA ALA A 421 1.78 7.04 -3.29
C ALA A 421 3.17 7.71 -3.36
N GLY A 422 3.94 7.71 -2.26
CA GLY A 422 5.27 8.32 -2.18
C GLY A 422 5.29 9.84 -2.02
N ARG A 423 4.13 10.51 -1.95
CA ARG A 423 4.05 11.95 -1.71
C ARG A 423 4.37 12.27 -0.27
N ARG A 424 5.00 13.42 -0.07
CA ARG A 424 5.53 13.83 1.24
C ARG A 424 4.76 15.01 1.79
N LEU A 425 4.40 14.91 3.07
CA LEU A 425 3.81 15.96 3.87
C LEU A 425 4.80 16.38 4.95
N PHE A 426 5.44 17.54 4.76
CA PHE A 426 6.47 18.07 5.66
C PHE A 426 5.88 18.91 6.78
N ALA A 427 6.51 18.83 7.96
CA ALA A 427 6.29 19.74 9.07
C ALA A 427 7.01 21.07 8.80
N ALA A 428 6.32 22.20 8.98
CA ALA A 428 6.92 23.51 8.71
C ALA A 428 8.02 23.91 9.71
N VAL A 429 8.07 23.31 10.91
CA VAL A 429 8.97 23.75 12.00
C VAL A 429 10.46 23.57 11.65
N ASP A 430 10.82 22.46 11.02
CA ASP A 430 12.22 22.09 10.74
C ASP A 430 12.54 21.94 9.25
N VAL A 431 11.58 22.31 8.38
CA VAL A 431 11.76 22.19 6.94
C VAL A 431 12.88 23.10 6.44
N ALA A 432 13.73 22.48 5.65
CA ALA A 432 14.92 23.04 5.04
C ALA A 432 14.98 22.63 3.57
N LEU A 433 15.79 23.34 2.80
CA LEU A 433 16.11 22.97 1.43
C LEU A 433 17.55 22.52 1.35
N THR A 434 17.78 21.37 0.72
CA THR A 434 19.11 20.88 0.37
C THR A 434 19.52 21.43 -0.98
N LEU A 435 20.75 21.93 -1.07
CA LEU A 435 21.32 22.57 -2.25
C LEU A 435 22.57 21.82 -2.69
N ALA A 436 22.66 21.52 -3.98
CA ALA A 436 23.92 21.10 -4.61
C ALA A 436 24.17 21.95 -5.86
N LEU A 437 25.36 22.52 -5.97
CA LEU A 437 25.79 23.35 -7.09
C LEU A 437 27.15 22.86 -7.58
N PRO A 438 27.36 22.78 -8.90
CA PRO A 438 28.68 22.57 -9.48
C PRO A 438 29.73 23.52 -8.89
N GLY A 439 30.96 23.04 -8.66
CA GLY A 439 32.04 23.83 -8.02
C GLY A 439 32.27 25.20 -8.67
N ASP A 440 32.21 25.27 -10.00
CA ASP A 440 32.35 26.49 -10.81
C ASP A 440 31.25 27.54 -10.53
N ARG A 441 30.14 27.15 -9.90
CA ARG A 441 28.94 27.98 -9.62
C ARG A 441 28.84 28.48 -8.18
N LEU A 442 29.72 28.06 -7.28
CA LEU A 442 29.67 28.45 -5.85
C LEU A 442 29.97 29.94 -5.61
N ALA A 443 30.56 30.65 -6.57
CA ALA A 443 31.00 32.04 -6.41
C ALA A 443 29.92 33.10 -6.72
N ALA A 444 28.75 32.71 -7.25
CA ALA A 444 27.69 33.65 -7.63
C ALA A 444 26.67 33.89 -6.50
N PRO A 445 26.01 35.06 -6.44
CA PRO A 445 24.93 35.32 -5.49
C PRO A 445 23.60 34.72 -5.98
N TYR A 446 22.91 34.01 -5.08
CA TYR A 446 21.62 33.38 -5.36
C TYR A 446 20.52 33.88 -4.42
N ASP A 447 19.28 33.84 -4.92
CA ASP A 447 18.07 34.00 -4.13
C ASP A 447 17.22 32.73 -4.27
N LEU A 448 16.59 32.34 -3.19
CA LEU A 448 15.59 31.30 -3.14
C LEU A 448 14.20 31.95 -3.20
N VAL A 449 13.39 31.57 -4.18
CA VAL A 449 12.02 32.03 -4.36
C VAL A 449 11.05 30.95 -3.86
N LEU A 450 10.25 31.27 -2.85
CA LEU A 450 9.21 30.41 -2.31
C LEU A 450 7.83 30.88 -2.81
N ASP A 451 7.14 30.02 -3.55
CA ASP A 451 5.84 30.28 -4.19
C ASP A 451 4.82 29.20 -3.78
N GLY A 452 3.53 29.48 -3.91
CA GLY A 452 2.45 28.57 -3.48
C GLY A 452 1.98 28.78 -2.03
N MET A 453 2.44 29.84 -1.38
CA MET A 453 1.93 30.29 -0.08
C MET A 453 0.51 30.86 -0.20
N ALA A 454 -0.26 30.77 0.88
CA ALA A 454 -1.64 31.24 0.92
C ALA A 454 -1.91 32.19 2.10
N LYS A 455 -2.81 33.15 1.87
CA LYS A 455 -3.36 34.07 2.88
C LYS A 455 -4.41 33.35 3.75
N PRO A 456 -4.82 33.91 4.90
CA PRO A 456 -5.83 33.30 5.78
C PRO A 456 -7.17 32.96 5.11
N ASP A 457 -7.54 33.69 4.06
CA ASP A 457 -8.74 33.48 3.25
C ASP A 457 -8.58 32.38 2.18
N GLY A 458 -7.40 31.75 2.09
CA GLY A 458 -7.06 30.71 1.12
C GLY A 458 -6.60 31.25 -0.25
N THR A 459 -6.55 32.57 -0.45
CA THR A 459 -6.06 33.17 -1.70
C THR A 459 -4.53 33.15 -1.78
N ALA A 460 -3.98 33.31 -2.98
CA ALA A 460 -2.53 33.30 -3.20
C ALA A 460 -1.83 34.47 -2.48
N ALA A 461 -0.74 34.16 -1.79
CA ALA A 461 0.20 35.15 -1.27
C ALA A 461 1.31 35.44 -2.29
N ASP A 462 1.99 36.58 -2.13
CA ASP A 462 3.13 36.93 -2.96
C ASP A 462 4.31 35.99 -2.68
N ALA A 463 5.10 35.68 -3.71
CA ALA A 463 6.28 34.84 -3.57
C ALA A 463 7.33 35.50 -2.66
N LEU A 464 7.88 34.74 -1.71
CA LEU A 464 8.91 35.22 -0.79
C LEU A 464 10.30 34.96 -1.39
N ARG A 465 11.16 35.98 -1.40
CA ARG A 465 12.57 35.85 -1.79
C ARG A 465 13.47 35.82 -0.57
N VAL A 466 14.26 34.75 -0.44
CA VAL A 466 15.22 34.52 0.65
C VAL A 466 16.63 34.52 0.06
N PRO A 467 17.52 35.44 0.43
CA PRO A 467 18.89 35.47 -0.10
C PRO A 467 19.69 34.27 0.45
N VAL A 468 20.36 33.53 -0.44
CA VAL A 468 21.21 32.39 -0.05
C VAL A 468 22.57 32.92 0.41
N GLN A 469 22.97 32.60 1.64
CA GLN A 469 24.26 33.00 2.19
C GLN A 469 25.37 32.05 1.72
N ARG A 470 26.63 32.49 1.83
CA ARG A 470 27.78 31.65 1.47
C ARG A 470 27.87 30.39 2.34
N ASP A 471 27.61 30.52 3.64
CA ASP A 471 27.61 29.40 4.58
C ASP A 471 26.51 28.38 4.21
N ASP A 472 25.37 28.82 3.68
CA ASP A 472 24.31 27.92 3.21
C ASP A 472 24.76 27.09 2.00
N LEU A 473 25.56 27.68 1.10
CA LEU A 473 26.13 27.01 -0.07
C LEU A 473 27.21 26.00 0.31
N GLU A 474 28.04 26.34 1.31
CA GLU A 474 29.10 25.46 1.81
C GLU A 474 28.52 24.27 2.59
N ASN A 475 27.46 24.50 3.37
CA ASN A 475 26.74 23.45 4.10
C ASN A 475 25.69 22.71 3.24
N GLY A 476 25.38 23.22 2.05
CA GLY A 476 24.37 22.67 1.14
C GLY A 476 22.95 22.65 1.74
N ARG A 477 22.62 23.58 2.66
CA ARG A 477 21.33 23.58 3.35
C ARG A 477 20.87 25.00 3.70
N VAL A 478 19.62 25.33 3.37
CA VAL A 478 18.94 26.59 3.75
C VAL A 478 17.74 26.27 4.63
N LEU A 479 17.65 26.85 5.83
CA LEU A 479 16.48 26.71 6.70
C LEU A 479 15.35 27.62 6.21
N VAL A 480 14.19 27.05 5.89
CA VAL A 480 13.02 27.81 5.42
C VAL A 480 11.84 27.79 6.40
N GLY A 481 11.87 26.91 7.40
CA GLY A 481 10.81 26.78 8.40
C GLY A 481 10.51 28.05 9.19
N SER A 482 11.52 28.87 9.51
CA SER A 482 11.35 30.16 10.19
C SER A 482 10.50 31.16 9.39
N HIS A 483 10.56 31.08 8.05
CA HIS A 483 9.74 31.90 7.17
C HIS A 483 8.29 31.38 7.08
N LEU A 484 8.10 30.07 7.22
CA LEU A 484 6.78 29.43 7.18
C LEU A 484 6.05 29.46 8.54
N ALA A 485 6.76 29.70 9.64
CA ALA A 485 6.19 29.75 10.98
C ALA A 485 5.12 30.85 11.16
N HIS A 486 5.18 31.90 10.34
CA HIS A 486 4.23 33.02 10.38
C HIS A 486 3.02 32.82 9.45
N HIS A 487 3.01 31.74 8.66
CA HIS A 487 1.86 31.43 7.80
C HIS A 487 0.71 30.83 8.62
N PRO A 488 -0.55 31.03 8.18
CA PRO A 488 -1.71 30.42 8.82
C PRO A 488 -1.56 28.91 8.89
N ALA A 489 -2.22 28.28 9.87
CA ALA A 489 -2.19 26.83 9.98
C ALA A 489 -2.96 26.19 8.81
N MET A 490 -2.27 25.67 7.80
CA MET A 490 -2.85 25.05 6.60
C MET A 490 -1.83 24.16 5.90
N VAL A 491 -2.32 23.19 5.13
CA VAL A 491 -1.49 22.41 4.19
C VAL A 491 -1.40 23.19 2.89
N ILE A 492 -0.18 23.42 2.41
CA ILE A 492 0.10 24.13 1.15
C ILE A 492 0.99 23.27 0.25
N ARG A 493 0.88 23.47 -1.07
CA ARG A 493 1.85 22.94 -2.05
C ARG A 493 2.89 24.02 -2.29
N LEU A 494 4.03 23.92 -1.63
CA LEU A 494 5.10 24.92 -1.68
C LEU A 494 6.08 24.57 -2.82
N ARG A 495 6.30 25.54 -3.71
CA ARG A 495 7.33 25.48 -4.73
C ARG A 495 8.52 26.33 -4.29
N ALA A 496 9.70 25.73 -4.26
CA ALA A 496 10.95 26.42 -4.03
C ALA A 496 11.75 26.49 -5.34
N SER A 497 12.30 27.65 -5.68
CA SER A 497 13.09 27.86 -6.89
C SER A 497 14.38 28.60 -6.57
N LEU A 498 15.52 28.04 -6.96
CA LEU A 498 16.82 28.67 -6.83
C LEU A 498 17.08 29.56 -8.05
N CYS A 499 17.27 30.87 -7.86
CA CYS A 499 17.48 31.84 -8.94
C CYS A 499 18.81 32.58 -8.73
N LEU A 500 19.43 33.05 -9.82
CA LEU A 500 20.46 34.08 -9.69
C LEU A 500 19.84 35.35 -9.12
N ARG A 501 20.57 36.06 -8.28
CA ARG A 501 20.06 37.28 -7.63
C ARG A 501 19.60 38.30 -8.66
N GLY A 502 18.33 38.72 -8.54
CA GLY A 502 17.68 39.66 -9.46
C GLY A 502 17.07 39.03 -10.72
N GLU A 503 17.23 37.73 -10.95
CA GLU A 503 16.57 37.00 -12.05
C GLU A 503 15.27 36.34 -11.57
N SER A 504 14.44 35.89 -12.52
CA SER A 504 13.21 35.11 -12.27
C SER A 504 13.30 33.68 -12.82
N ARG A 505 14.31 33.38 -13.63
CA ARG A 505 14.60 32.04 -14.15
C ARG A 505 15.16 31.16 -13.03
N ALA A 506 14.47 30.06 -12.77
CA ALA A 506 14.91 29.04 -11.82
C ALA A 506 16.01 28.16 -12.42
N LEU A 507 17.12 28.01 -11.70
CA LEU A 507 18.21 27.07 -11.99
C LEU A 507 17.88 25.64 -11.53
N ALA A 508 17.14 25.54 -10.42
CA ALA A 508 16.60 24.30 -9.87
C ALA A 508 15.29 24.64 -9.15
N SER A 509 14.33 23.74 -9.16
CA SER A 509 13.08 23.86 -8.42
C SER A 509 12.68 22.54 -7.77
N ALA A 510 12.04 22.65 -6.61
CA ALA A 510 11.47 21.52 -5.88
C ALA A 510 10.05 21.86 -5.45
N VAL A 511 9.18 20.87 -5.35
CA VAL A 511 7.84 21.02 -4.79
C VAL A 511 7.61 20.04 -3.67
N ALA A 512 6.95 20.49 -2.61
CA ALA A 512 6.52 19.63 -1.52
C ALA A 512 5.19 20.09 -0.93
N PHE A 513 4.45 19.16 -0.31
CA PHE A 513 3.36 19.54 0.56
C PHE A 513 3.92 19.87 1.94
N VAL A 514 3.58 21.05 2.44
CA VAL A 514 4.03 21.52 3.76
C VAL A 514 2.80 21.85 4.58
N TRP A 515 2.72 21.31 5.79
CA TRP A 515 1.72 21.69 6.77
C TRP A 515 2.28 22.78 7.69
N CYS A 516 1.89 24.02 7.41
CA CYS A 516 2.15 25.19 8.27
C CYS A 516 1.43 24.99 9.61
N GLY A 517 2.16 24.97 10.73
CA GLY A 517 1.62 24.69 12.06
C GLY A 517 1.69 23.21 12.50
N LEU A 518 2.27 22.32 11.69
CA LEU A 518 2.58 20.96 12.12
C LEU A 518 3.87 20.94 12.93
N ASP A 519 3.80 20.43 14.16
CA ASP A 519 4.95 20.35 15.08
C ASP A 519 5.70 19.03 14.91
N ALA A 520 4.96 17.93 14.74
CA ALA A 520 5.55 16.60 14.60
C ALA A 520 4.67 15.65 13.78
N CYS A 521 5.30 14.92 12.87
CA CYS A 521 4.75 13.72 12.26
C CYS A 521 5.03 12.52 13.17
N ARG A 522 3.99 11.80 13.61
CA ARG A 522 4.13 10.54 14.35
C ARG A 522 3.65 9.41 13.45
N PRO A 523 4.57 8.73 12.74
CA PRO A 523 4.19 7.65 11.83
C PRO A 523 3.31 6.62 12.53
N GLY A 524 2.26 6.15 11.84
CA GLY A 524 1.29 5.20 12.39
C GLY A 524 0.28 5.74 13.42
N ARG A 525 0.56 6.86 14.10
CA ARG A 525 -0.32 7.46 15.14
C ARG A 525 -1.05 8.73 14.69
N GLY A 526 -0.49 9.44 13.72
CA GLY A 526 -1.05 10.66 13.16
C GLY A 526 -0.12 11.88 13.26
N PHE A 527 -0.71 13.06 13.29
CA PHE A 527 -0.04 14.34 13.14
C PHE A 527 -0.31 15.22 14.37
N ARG A 528 0.75 15.76 14.99
CA ARG A 528 0.63 16.67 16.13
C ARG A 528 0.97 18.09 15.68
N GLY A 529 0.06 19.03 15.91
CA GLY A 529 0.26 20.44 15.60
C GLY A 529 -1.05 21.22 15.63
N GLN A 530 -1.04 22.44 15.11
CA GLN A 530 -2.26 23.23 14.95
C GLN A 530 -3.16 22.63 13.86
N ARG A 531 -4.47 22.60 14.13
CA ARG A 531 -5.50 22.22 13.15
C ARG A 531 -5.35 23.01 11.84
N PRO A 532 -5.22 22.37 10.67
CA PRO A 532 -5.12 23.07 9.41
C PRO A 532 -6.50 23.56 8.96
N GLY A 533 -6.60 24.84 8.63
CA GLY A 533 -7.85 25.51 8.25
C GLY A 533 -8.46 25.00 6.93
N ASN A 534 -7.67 24.31 6.11
CA ASN A 534 -8.10 23.70 4.86
C ASN A 534 -8.27 22.17 4.92
N ALA A 535 -8.29 21.55 6.10
CA ALA A 535 -8.68 20.14 6.21
C ALA A 535 -10.13 19.91 5.80
N LEU A 536 -10.40 18.73 5.23
CA LEU A 536 -11.74 18.24 4.88
C LEU A 536 -12.04 16.99 5.70
N PRO A 537 -12.47 17.11 6.98
CA PRO A 537 -12.69 15.98 7.88
C PRO A 537 -13.70 14.96 7.35
N ASP A 538 -14.66 15.41 6.54
CA ASP A 538 -15.69 14.56 5.96
C ASP A 538 -15.14 13.56 4.93
N LEU A 539 -13.93 13.83 4.41
CA LEU A 539 -13.20 12.94 3.50
C LEU A 539 -12.11 12.12 4.22
N PHE A 540 -12.03 12.21 5.56
CA PHE A 540 -11.08 11.40 6.32
C PHE A 540 -11.63 9.97 6.47
N ASP A 541 -10.78 8.97 6.25
CA ASP A 541 -11.08 7.56 6.53
C ASP A 541 -10.04 7.04 7.51
N GLY A 542 -10.46 6.64 8.71
CA GLY A 542 -9.52 6.16 9.73
C GLY A 542 -8.73 7.24 10.45
N ALA A 543 -9.04 8.52 10.23
CA ALA A 543 -8.50 9.65 10.99
C ALA A 543 -9.58 10.54 11.60
N SER A 544 -9.23 11.23 12.68
CA SER A 544 -10.05 12.24 13.34
C SER A 544 -9.27 13.56 13.42
N LEU A 545 -9.95 14.68 13.17
CA LEU A 545 -9.36 16.01 13.29
C LEU A 545 -9.65 16.60 14.67
N ALA A 546 -8.60 17.03 15.37
CA ALA A 546 -8.66 17.71 16.66
C ALA A 546 -7.92 19.05 16.58
N ASP A 547 -8.05 19.90 17.60
CA ASP A 547 -7.34 21.18 17.65
C ASP A 547 -5.81 21.01 17.76
N THR A 548 -5.37 19.86 18.30
CA THR A 548 -3.97 19.48 18.44
C THR A 548 -3.42 18.63 17.28
N GLY A 549 -4.17 18.53 16.17
CA GLY A 549 -3.72 17.88 14.94
C GLY A 549 -4.68 16.79 14.46
N VAL A 550 -4.16 15.73 13.85
CA VAL A 550 -4.94 14.63 13.29
C VAL A 550 -4.55 13.33 13.98
N GLY A 551 -5.49 12.66 14.64
CA GLY A 551 -5.27 11.37 15.28
C GLY A 551 -5.76 10.22 14.39
N PHE A 552 -4.95 9.17 14.24
CA PHE A 552 -5.38 7.94 13.57
C PHE A 552 -6.17 7.06 14.55
N HIS A 553 -7.26 6.45 14.08
CA HIS A 553 -8.08 5.58 14.91
C HIS A 553 -7.35 4.26 15.18
N SER A 554 -7.34 3.82 16.44
CA SER A 554 -6.79 2.51 16.83
C SER A 554 -7.71 1.35 16.44
N GLY A 555 -7.12 0.16 16.30
CA GLY A 555 -7.78 -1.09 15.89
C GLY A 555 -7.90 -1.28 14.38
N ARG A 556 -7.23 -0.44 13.56
CA ARG A 556 -7.15 -0.63 12.11
C ARG A 556 -5.82 -1.29 11.77
N THR A 557 -5.85 -2.61 11.64
CA THR A 557 -4.67 -3.39 11.24
C THR A 557 -4.60 -3.47 9.72
N GLY A 558 -3.47 -3.09 9.13
CA GLY A 558 -3.20 -3.21 7.69
C GLY A 558 -3.94 -2.25 6.76
N GLU A 559 -4.97 -1.53 7.22
CA GLU A 559 -5.73 -0.59 6.38
C GLU A 559 -5.10 0.81 6.34
N PRO A 560 -5.02 1.44 5.15
CA PRO A 560 -4.52 2.81 5.05
C PRO A 560 -5.51 3.82 5.61
N VAL A 561 -4.96 4.81 6.32
CA VAL A 561 -5.66 5.99 6.80
C VAL A 561 -5.62 7.08 5.73
N CYS A 562 -6.78 7.63 5.42
CA CYS A 562 -6.95 8.69 4.44
C CYS A 562 -7.17 10.04 5.14
N VAL A 563 -6.41 11.05 4.75
CA VAL A 563 -6.63 12.46 5.15
C VAL A 563 -6.69 13.34 3.91
N ALA A 564 -7.58 14.33 3.90
CA ALA A 564 -7.81 15.15 2.73
C ALA A 564 -7.79 16.66 3.02
N PHE A 565 -7.22 17.45 2.11
CA PHE A 565 -7.09 18.89 2.26
C PHE A 565 -7.61 19.60 1.00
N ARG A 566 -8.27 20.74 1.20
CA ARG A 566 -8.68 21.62 0.11
C ARG A 566 -7.45 22.34 -0.45
N PRO A 567 -7.23 22.34 -1.78
CA PRO A 567 -6.19 23.14 -2.40
C PRO A 567 -6.38 24.64 -2.12
N VAL A 568 -5.28 25.35 -1.89
CA VAL A 568 -5.26 26.79 -1.59
C VAL A 568 -4.24 27.51 -2.47
N GLY A 569 -4.28 28.84 -2.47
CA GLY A 569 -3.36 29.66 -3.26
C GLY A 569 -3.59 29.50 -4.77
N ARG A 570 -2.53 29.24 -5.53
CA ARG A 570 -2.60 29.04 -6.99
C ARG A 570 -3.34 27.77 -7.41
N ASP A 571 -3.43 26.80 -6.50
CA ASP A 571 -4.12 25.54 -6.75
C ASP A 571 -5.61 25.59 -6.37
N ALA A 572 -6.13 26.74 -5.90
CA ALA A 572 -7.52 26.90 -5.53
C ALA A 572 -8.46 26.51 -6.68
N GLY A 573 -9.50 25.71 -6.37
CA GLY A 573 -10.45 25.18 -7.35
C GLY A 573 -10.10 23.83 -7.95
N ARG A 574 -8.93 23.26 -7.65
CA ARG A 574 -8.56 21.88 -8.01
C ARG A 574 -9.23 20.84 -7.09
N ALA A 575 -9.15 19.57 -7.49
CA ALA A 575 -9.61 18.45 -6.68
C ALA A 575 -8.89 18.37 -5.32
N PRO A 576 -9.54 17.89 -4.26
CA PRO A 576 -8.92 17.71 -2.94
C PRO A 576 -7.60 16.94 -2.98
N TRP A 577 -6.63 17.40 -2.18
CA TRP A 577 -5.39 16.66 -1.94
C TRP A 577 -5.64 15.57 -0.91
N THR A 578 -5.73 14.34 -1.37
CA THR A 578 -5.96 13.17 -0.53
C THR A 578 -4.66 12.43 -0.29
N PHE A 579 -4.24 12.18 0.95
CA PHE A 579 -3.07 11.40 1.33
C PHE A 579 -3.48 10.11 2.03
N ARG A 580 -2.81 8.99 1.71
CA ARG A 580 -3.05 7.68 2.31
C ARG A 580 -1.81 7.24 3.11
N PHE A 581 -1.93 7.08 4.41
CA PHE A 581 -0.83 6.65 5.29
C PHE A 581 -1.09 5.26 5.82
N GLN A 582 -0.05 4.46 6.05
CA GLN A 582 -0.21 3.21 6.79
C GLN A 582 -0.54 3.52 8.25
N ALA A 583 -1.67 3.05 8.76
CA ALA A 583 -1.88 2.97 10.21
C ALA A 583 -1.02 1.82 10.74
N SER A 584 -0.15 2.12 11.69
CA SER A 584 0.66 1.11 12.36
C SER A 584 0.12 0.95 13.77
N ASP A 585 -0.87 0.10 13.94
CA ASP A 585 -1.00 -0.61 15.21
C ASP A 585 -0.04 -1.82 15.20
N LEU A 586 0.07 -2.54 16.31
CA LEU A 586 0.82 -3.79 16.35
C LEU A 586 0.07 -4.88 15.57
N PHE A 587 0.63 -5.34 14.44
CA PHE A 587 0.11 -6.50 13.71
C PHE A 587 1.24 -7.28 13.04
N VAL A 588 0.91 -8.50 12.62
CA VAL A 588 1.83 -9.46 12.02
C VAL A 588 1.27 -9.88 10.68
N GLU A 589 2.15 -10.00 9.69
CA GLU A 589 1.83 -10.48 8.36
C GLU A 589 2.70 -11.70 8.03
N LEU A 590 2.09 -12.69 7.39
CA LEU A 590 2.74 -13.86 6.84
C LEU A 590 2.85 -13.70 5.32
N VAL A 591 4.07 -13.82 4.81
CA VAL A 591 4.35 -13.80 3.37
C VAL A 591 4.84 -15.19 2.97
N ARG A 592 3.99 -15.98 2.32
CA ARG A 592 4.37 -17.34 1.89
C ARG A 592 5.24 -17.26 0.64
N SER A 593 6.41 -17.89 0.70
CA SER A 593 7.33 -18.02 -0.43
C SER A 593 6.99 -19.28 -1.23
N GLY A 594 6.74 -19.14 -2.52
CA GLY A 594 6.28 -20.25 -3.36
C GLY A 594 6.11 -19.80 -4.80
N ASP A 595 4.87 -19.69 -5.26
CA ASP A 595 4.55 -19.14 -6.58
C ASP A 595 4.48 -17.60 -6.55
N VAL A 596 4.58 -16.91 -7.69
CA VAL A 596 4.39 -15.45 -7.73
C VAL A 596 2.99 -15.10 -7.23
N SER A 597 2.01 -15.96 -7.46
CA SER A 597 0.66 -15.88 -6.88
C SER A 597 0.60 -16.01 -5.35
N ALA A 598 1.58 -16.67 -4.72
CA ALA A 598 1.71 -16.75 -3.27
C ALA A 598 2.41 -15.51 -2.68
N ALA A 599 3.38 -14.93 -3.41
CA ALA A 599 3.99 -13.63 -3.05
C ALA A 599 3.00 -12.45 -3.16
N LEU A 600 1.90 -12.62 -3.92
CA LEU A 600 0.74 -11.72 -3.95
C LEU A 600 -0.15 -11.81 -2.70
N ARG A 601 0.08 -12.79 -1.81
CA ARG A 601 -0.79 -13.12 -0.68
C ARG A 601 -0.07 -12.84 0.64
N THR A 602 -0.16 -11.61 1.10
CA THR A 602 0.13 -11.26 2.49
C THR A 602 -1.07 -11.63 3.35
N VAL A 603 -0.90 -12.50 4.34
CA VAL A 603 -1.97 -12.89 5.26
C VAL A 603 -1.71 -12.26 6.61
N GLN A 604 -2.68 -11.50 7.13
CA GLN A 604 -2.56 -10.98 8.49
C GLN A 604 -2.71 -12.12 9.51
N VAL A 605 -1.78 -12.22 10.45
CA VAL A 605 -1.74 -13.21 11.52
C VAL A 605 -2.31 -12.60 12.80
N SER A 606 -3.17 -13.34 13.49
CA SER A 606 -3.72 -12.90 14.77
C SER A 606 -2.66 -12.97 15.88
N LEU A 607 -2.70 -12.03 16.82
CA LEU A 607 -1.74 -12.04 17.94
C LEU A 607 -1.88 -13.32 18.79
N GLY A 608 -0.77 -14.00 19.04
CA GLY A 608 -0.69 -15.28 19.74
C GLY A 608 -1.03 -16.50 18.88
N GLU A 609 -1.31 -16.32 17.58
CA GLU A 609 -1.62 -17.43 16.67
C GLU A 609 -0.39 -18.32 16.43
N THR A 610 -0.63 -19.63 16.28
CA THR A 610 0.43 -20.57 15.90
C THR A 610 0.50 -20.68 14.37
N VAL A 611 1.60 -20.19 13.80
CA VAL A 611 1.89 -20.23 12.36
C VAL A 611 2.74 -21.45 12.05
N ALA A 612 2.28 -22.25 11.09
CA ALA A 612 3.02 -23.40 10.58
C ALA A 612 4.01 -22.97 9.50
N ILE A 613 5.31 -23.25 9.71
CA ILE A 613 6.38 -22.94 8.76
C ILE A 613 7.30 -24.17 8.62
N SER A 614 7.62 -24.56 7.40
CA SER A 614 8.51 -25.69 7.08
C SER A 614 9.31 -25.41 5.81
N ASP A 615 10.32 -26.24 5.52
CA ASP A 615 11.10 -26.09 4.28
C ASP A 615 10.27 -26.38 3.01
N ASP A 616 9.19 -27.14 3.14
CA ASP A 616 8.24 -27.43 2.05
C ASP A 616 7.22 -26.29 1.85
N GLN A 617 7.02 -25.44 2.86
CA GLN A 617 6.19 -24.24 2.82
C GLN A 617 6.94 -23.07 3.44
N PRO A 618 7.97 -22.55 2.75
CA PRO A 618 8.74 -21.44 3.29
C PRO A 618 7.83 -20.21 3.40
N ALA A 619 7.99 -19.49 4.51
CA ALA A 619 7.25 -18.27 4.75
C ALA A 619 8.10 -17.29 5.55
N ASP A 620 7.99 -16.03 5.19
CA ASP A 620 8.57 -14.92 5.92
C ASP A 620 7.49 -14.27 6.80
N ILE A 621 7.91 -13.66 7.91
CA ILE A 621 7.00 -12.92 8.80
C ILE A 621 7.39 -11.45 8.80
N ILE A 622 6.42 -10.56 8.60
CA ILE A 622 6.60 -9.12 8.75
C ILE A 622 5.88 -8.67 10.01
N VAL A 623 6.63 -8.10 10.95
CA VAL A 623 6.08 -7.51 12.19
C VAL A 623 6.01 -6.01 12.01
N HIS A 624 4.84 -5.42 12.25
CA HIS A 624 4.63 -3.96 12.20
C HIS A 624 4.42 -3.42 13.61
N SER A 625 5.11 -2.33 13.96
CA SER A 625 5.00 -1.66 15.27
C SER A 625 5.28 -0.17 15.16
N ASP A 626 4.46 0.62 15.86
CA ASP A 626 4.60 2.07 16.05
C ASP A 626 5.55 2.46 17.20
N ASP A 627 6.02 1.49 17.98
CA ASP A 627 6.91 1.72 19.13
C ASP A 627 8.36 1.52 18.70
N HIS A 628 9.03 2.63 18.38
CA HIS A 628 10.42 2.67 17.92
C HIS A 628 11.42 2.09 18.93
N GLU A 629 11.11 2.11 20.23
CA GLU A 629 12.00 1.61 21.29
C GLU A 629 11.71 0.17 21.70
N ALA A 630 10.72 -0.46 21.07
CA ALA A 630 10.32 -1.82 21.40
C ALA A 630 11.42 -2.83 21.01
N ASP A 631 11.61 -3.82 21.87
CA ASP A 631 12.47 -4.97 21.56
C ASP A 631 11.65 -6.06 20.88
N LEU A 632 12.29 -6.76 19.94
CA LEU A 632 11.71 -7.93 19.28
C LEU A 632 12.50 -9.17 19.66
N SER A 633 11.82 -10.15 20.24
CA SER A 633 12.36 -11.47 20.55
C SER A 633 11.84 -12.50 19.55
N ILE A 634 12.74 -13.21 18.88
CA ILE A 634 12.47 -14.26 17.89
C ILE A 634 13.07 -15.54 18.45
N GLY A 635 12.26 -16.36 19.11
CA GLY A 635 12.74 -17.53 19.86
C GLY A 635 13.82 -17.13 20.88
N GLN A 636 15.04 -17.63 20.71
CA GLN A 636 16.18 -17.32 21.58
C GLN A 636 16.82 -15.95 21.30
N ARG A 637 16.60 -15.37 20.12
CA ARG A 637 17.29 -14.16 19.67
C ARG A 637 16.51 -12.92 20.06
N ARG A 638 17.17 -11.96 20.74
CA ARG A 638 16.57 -10.66 21.09
C ARG A 638 17.25 -9.53 20.32
N ILE A 639 16.44 -8.66 19.74
CA ILE A 639 16.86 -7.48 18.99
C ILE A 639 16.40 -6.26 19.78
N GLN A 640 17.37 -5.47 20.27
CA GLN A 640 17.06 -4.27 21.03
C GLN A 640 16.71 -3.11 20.11
N GLY A 641 15.70 -2.31 20.49
CA GLY A 641 15.27 -1.15 19.70
C GLY A 641 14.93 -1.55 18.27
N ALA A 642 14.21 -2.68 18.13
CA ALA A 642 13.99 -3.31 16.85
C ALA A 642 13.35 -2.33 15.86
N PHE A 643 12.52 -1.37 16.25
CA PHE A 643 11.82 -0.50 15.30
C PHE A 643 12.42 0.92 15.20
N GLN A 644 13.66 1.12 15.64
CA GLN A 644 14.29 2.46 15.62
C GLN A 644 14.48 3.04 14.21
N ARG A 645 14.63 2.18 13.19
CA ARG A 645 14.93 2.60 11.80
C ARG A 645 13.77 2.46 10.82
N ALA A 646 12.79 1.63 11.17
CA ALA A 646 11.70 1.19 10.31
C ALA A 646 10.50 0.80 11.19
N LEU A 647 9.28 1.05 10.69
CA LEU A 647 8.04 0.69 11.39
C LEU A 647 7.70 -0.78 11.25
N SER A 648 8.38 -1.49 10.35
CA SER A 648 8.23 -2.91 10.18
C SER A 648 9.57 -3.64 10.20
N ARG A 649 9.50 -4.94 10.52
CA ARG A 649 10.64 -5.85 10.51
C ARG A 649 10.29 -7.12 9.79
N HIS A 650 11.04 -7.38 8.72
CA HIS A 650 10.95 -8.60 7.94
C HIS A 650 11.85 -9.67 8.55
N ILE A 651 11.27 -10.82 8.89
CA ILE A 651 11.94 -11.98 9.46
C ILE A 651 11.88 -13.10 8.42
N ALA A 652 13.02 -13.35 7.77
CA ALA A 652 13.11 -14.36 6.72
C ALA A 652 12.91 -15.79 7.26
N HIS A 653 12.38 -16.69 6.41
CA HIS A 653 12.21 -18.13 6.68
C HIS A 653 13.44 -18.75 7.34
N ALA A 654 14.63 -18.51 6.79
CA ALA A 654 15.87 -19.06 7.33
C ALA A 654 16.14 -18.62 8.78
N THR A 655 15.84 -17.37 9.13
CA THR A 655 15.97 -16.85 10.50
C THR A 655 14.93 -17.46 11.43
N LEU A 656 13.70 -17.69 10.95
CA LEU A 656 12.66 -18.39 11.71
C LEU A 656 13.08 -19.84 12.00
N MET A 657 13.60 -20.55 10.99
CA MET A 657 14.07 -21.93 11.12
C MET A 657 15.32 -22.06 12.01
N GLU A 658 16.17 -21.04 12.08
CA GLU A 658 17.34 -21.03 12.96
C GLU A 658 16.97 -20.65 14.41
N ALA A 659 16.24 -19.55 14.59
CA ALA A 659 16.03 -18.94 15.91
C ALA A 659 14.84 -19.53 16.68
N CYS A 660 13.81 -20.03 15.99
CA CYS A 660 12.64 -20.65 16.61
C CYS A 660 12.84 -22.18 16.69
N THR A 661 13.57 -22.62 17.71
CA THR A 661 13.87 -24.04 17.97
C THR A 661 13.45 -24.43 19.39
N GLY A 662 12.95 -25.66 19.52
CA GLY A 662 12.62 -26.20 20.82
C GLY A 662 11.51 -25.41 21.55
N ALA A 663 11.65 -25.23 22.86
CA ALA A 663 10.72 -24.46 23.68
C ALA A 663 10.71 -22.94 23.37
N ALA A 664 11.71 -22.45 22.63
CA ALA A 664 11.82 -21.05 22.24
C ALA A 664 11.26 -20.85 20.83
N ASN A 665 9.94 -21.01 20.68
CA ASN A 665 9.26 -20.96 19.39
C ASN A 665 8.31 -19.76 19.23
N ALA A 666 8.32 -18.81 20.16
CA ALA A 666 7.47 -17.62 20.10
C ALA A 666 8.21 -16.41 19.51
N ILE A 667 7.47 -15.58 18.78
CA ILE A 667 7.86 -14.21 18.46
C ILE A 667 7.15 -13.29 19.45
N THR A 668 7.89 -12.45 20.15
CA THR A 668 7.37 -11.58 21.22
C THR A 668 7.89 -10.17 21.04
N ILE A 669 7.01 -9.17 21.18
CA ILE A 669 7.42 -7.76 21.26
C ILE A 669 7.37 -7.29 22.71
N HIS A 670 8.37 -6.51 23.13
CA HIS A 670 8.43 -5.92 24.46
C HIS A 670 8.26 -4.40 24.35
N LYS A 671 7.12 -3.88 24.82
CA LYS A 671 6.71 -2.47 24.72
C LYS A 671 6.62 -1.81 26.11
N GLY A 672 6.49 -0.48 26.12
CA GLY A 672 6.23 0.32 27.34
C GLY A 672 7.50 0.77 28.10
N PRO A 673 7.34 1.51 29.22
CA PRO A 673 8.47 1.98 30.02
C PRO A 673 9.29 0.78 30.50
N GLU A 674 10.61 0.85 30.32
CA GLU A 674 11.55 -0.23 30.62
C GLU A 674 11.26 -1.57 29.89
N ARG A 675 10.44 -1.57 28.83
CA ARG A 675 10.10 -2.76 28.03
C ARG A 675 9.40 -3.85 28.86
N SER A 676 8.59 -3.42 29.83
CA SER A 676 7.93 -4.27 30.82
C SER A 676 6.73 -5.06 30.30
N VAL A 677 6.13 -4.64 29.17
CA VAL A 677 4.95 -5.31 28.60
C VAL A 677 5.39 -6.24 27.47
N ALA A 678 5.39 -7.55 27.73
CA ALA A 678 5.61 -8.58 26.71
C ALA A 678 4.29 -8.98 26.06
N ILE A 679 4.20 -8.82 24.74
CA ILE A 679 3.05 -9.24 23.93
C ILE A 679 3.52 -10.34 22.99
N GLU A 680 2.98 -11.53 23.14
CA GLU A 680 3.24 -12.65 22.24
C GLU A 680 2.55 -12.37 20.89
N LEU A 681 3.35 -12.33 19.83
CA LEU A 681 2.90 -11.99 18.48
C LEU A 681 2.38 -13.23 17.75
N CYS A 682 3.16 -14.30 17.74
CA CYS A 682 2.77 -15.58 17.17
C CYS A 682 3.74 -16.66 17.64
N ARG A 683 3.34 -17.94 17.51
CA ARG A 683 4.19 -19.11 17.74
C ARG A 683 4.50 -19.79 16.43
N ILE A 684 5.75 -20.20 16.25
CA ILE A 684 6.18 -20.96 15.08
C ILE A 684 6.05 -22.44 15.42
N ALA A 685 5.25 -23.16 14.62
CA ALA A 685 5.17 -24.61 14.67
C ALA A 685 5.78 -25.21 13.40
N ARG A 686 6.52 -26.30 13.57
CA ARG A 686 6.98 -27.16 12.47
C ARG A 686 6.01 -28.33 12.38
N PRO A 687 5.04 -28.30 11.46
CA PRO A 687 4.05 -29.38 11.38
C PRO A 687 4.75 -30.69 10.96
N TYR A 688 4.42 -31.79 11.65
CA TYR A 688 4.87 -33.12 11.25
C TYR A 688 3.73 -33.88 10.58
N THR A 689 3.84 -34.14 9.27
CA THR A 689 2.83 -34.89 8.52
C THR A 689 3.14 -36.39 8.55
N PRO A 690 2.27 -37.24 9.15
CA PRO A 690 2.45 -38.68 9.11
C PRO A 690 2.32 -39.19 7.68
N ARG A 691 3.15 -40.17 7.28
CA ARG A 691 3.02 -40.88 6.00
C ARG A 691 1.72 -41.68 5.92
N ARG A 692 1.25 -42.15 7.08
CA ARG A 692 -0.01 -42.87 7.22
C ARG A 692 -0.64 -42.54 8.56
N PHE A 693 -1.91 -42.14 8.52
CA PHE A 693 -2.78 -42.07 9.68
C PHE A 693 -4.01 -42.92 9.35
N GLN A 694 -4.34 -43.91 10.16
CA GLN A 694 -5.47 -44.79 9.87
C GLN A 694 -6.18 -45.20 11.15
N ILE A 695 -7.46 -44.86 11.24
CA ILE A 695 -8.30 -45.18 12.39
C ILE A 695 -9.09 -46.48 12.13
N ASP A 696 -8.80 -47.53 12.89
CA ASP A 696 -9.53 -48.78 12.95
C ASP A 696 -10.40 -48.84 14.22
N ASP A 697 -11.70 -49.01 14.05
CA ASP A 697 -12.69 -48.98 15.14
C ASP A 697 -13.30 -50.37 15.28
N ARG A 698 -13.17 -50.94 16.47
CA ARG A 698 -13.63 -52.29 16.79
C ARG A 698 -14.54 -52.24 18.03
N PRO A 699 -15.41 -53.25 18.21
CA PRO A 699 -16.17 -53.36 19.46
C PRO A 699 -15.26 -53.25 20.68
N GLY A 700 -15.56 -52.31 21.57
CA GLY A 700 -14.79 -52.06 22.80
C GLY A 700 -13.54 -51.18 22.69
N ARG A 701 -13.04 -50.84 21.48
CA ARG A 701 -11.84 -50.00 21.32
C ARG A 701 -11.73 -49.30 19.96
N VAL A 702 -11.07 -48.15 19.95
CA VAL A 702 -10.54 -47.51 18.74
C VAL A 702 -9.02 -47.61 18.71
N SER A 703 -8.45 -47.83 17.54
CA SER A 703 -7.00 -47.86 17.34
C SER A 703 -6.57 -47.01 16.16
N VAL A 704 -5.44 -46.34 16.27
CA VAL A 704 -4.86 -45.48 15.23
C VAL A 704 -3.49 -46.03 14.86
N THR A 705 -3.32 -46.42 13.59
CA THR A 705 -2.02 -46.73 13.02
C THR A 705 -1.39 -45.45 12.47
N LEU A 706 -0.22 -45.11 12.98
CA LEU A 706 0.59 -43.93 12.68
C LEU A 706 1.90 -44.38 12.05
N ASP A 707 2.13 -44.12 10.77
CA ASP A 707 3.49 -44.23 10.18
C ASP A 707 4.07 -42.83 10.09
N LEU A 708 5.12 -42.60 10.87
CA LEU A 708 5.80 -41.31 10.96
C LEU A 708 6.99 -41.23 9.99
N GLY A 709 7.40 -42.34 9.37
CA GLY A 709 8.56 -42.36 8.45
C GLY A 709 9.93 -42.11 9.09
N ARG A 710 9.99 -41.80 10.39
CA ARG A 710 11.19 -41.65 11.24
C ARG A 710 10.89 -42.17 12.65
N PRO A 711 11.91 -42.66 13.39
CA PRO A 711 11.73 -43.06 14.78
C PRO A 711 11.48 -41.84 15.68
N ILE A 712 10.61 -42.02 16.68
CA ILE A 712 10.31 -41.00 17.70
C ILE A 712 10.73 -41.48 19.09
N HIS A 713 11.05 -40.52 19.97
CA HIS A 713 11.31 -40.77 21.39
C HIS A 713 10.03 -41.11 22.14
N SER A 714 8.99 -40.29 21.97
CA SER A 714 7.69 -40.52 22.61
C SER A 714 6.54 -39.92 21.81
N LEU A 715 5.38 -40.57 21.86
CA LEU A 715 4.11 -40.03 21.37
C LEU A 715 3.42 -39.29 22.52
N CYS A 716 3.32 -37.98 22.41
CA CYS A 716 2.61 -37.14 23.36
C CYS A 716 1.15 -36.97 22.95
N PHE A 717 0.26 -36.70 23.90
CA PHE A 717 -1.13 -36.36 23.61
C PHE A 717 -1.67 -35.42 24.68
N ASP A 718 -2.45 -34.46 24.21
CA ASP A 718 -3.31 -33.62 25.04
C ASP A 718 -4.77 -33.99 24.73
N GLY A 719 -5.51 -34.37 25.76
CA GLY A 719 -6.89 -34.80 25.66
C GLY A 719 -7.82 -33.92 26.45
N ILE A 720 -9.01 -33.67 25.92
CA ILE A 720 -10.11 -33.02 26.66
C ILE A 720 -11.39 -33.83 26.51
N ASP A 721 -12.07 -34.07 27.64
CA ASP A 721 -13.45 -34.53 27.65
C ASP A 721 -14.38 -33.34 27.48
N LEU A 722 -15.10 -33.28 26.36
CA LEU A 722 -16.01 -32.20 26.05
C LEU A 722 -17.20 -32.15 27.03
N ARG A 723 -17.54 -33.27 27.70
CA ARG A 723 -18.60 -33.31 28.72
C ARG A 723 -18.17 -32.67 30.04
N SER A 724 -17.11 -33.19 30.66
CA SER A 724 -16.68 -32.74 31.99
C SER A 724 -15.72 -31.55 31.96
N GLY A 725 -15.08 -31.29 30.82
CA GLY A 725 -13.96 -30.34 30.70
C GLY A 725 -12.65 -30.88 31.29
N HIS A 726 -12.62 -32.14 31.74
CA HIS A 726 -11.40 -32.76 32.26
C HIS A 726 -10.36 -32.88 31.16
N THR A 727 -9.14 -32.42 31.44
CA THR A 727 -8.01 -32.52 30.51
C THR A 727 -7.04 -33.58 30.99
N VAL A 728 -6.49 -34.36 30.06
CA VAL A 728 -5.40 -35.30 30.30
C VAL A 728 -4.22 -34.95 29.41
N ALA A 729 -3.00 -35.06 29.92
CA ALA A 729 -1.79 -34.94 29.13
C ALA A 729 -0.90 -36.13 29.44
N GLY A 730 -0.22 -36.68 28.44
CA GLY A 730 0.69 -37.80 28.65
C GLY A 730 1.69 -37.97 27.52
N ALA A 731 2.73 -38.73 27.81
CA ALA A 731 3.73 -39.16 26.85
C ALA A 731 3.86 -40.68 26.93
N LEU A 732 3.80 -41.34 25.77
CA LEU A 732 3.93 -42.78 25.63
C LEU A 732 5.23 -43.07 24.88
N GLU A 733 6.16 -43.74 25.56
CA GLU A 733 7.29 -44.36 24.89
C GLU A 733 6.84 -45.63 24.16
N PRO A 734 7.52 -46.01 23.04
CA PRO A 734 7.15 -47.20 22.29
C PRO A 734 7.16 -48.47 23.17
N GLY A 735 6.01 -49.12 23.32
CA GLY A 735 5.86 -50.33 24.14
C GLY A 735 5.37 -50.08 25.57
N MET A 736 5.13 -48.82 25.97
CA MET A 736 4.52 -48.48 27.24
C MET A 736 2.99 -48.39 27.17
N VAL A 737 2.33 -48.67 28.30
CA VAL A 737 0.90 -48.49 28.51
C VAL A 737 0.71 -47.39 29.54
N MET A 738 -0.08 -46.37 29.22
CA MET A 738 -0.46 -45.35 30.19
C MET A 738 -1.75 -45.79 30.88
N VAL A 739 -1.73 -45.76 32.22
CA VAL A 739 -2.89 -46.05 33.07
C VAL A 739 -3.21 -44.79 33.86
N ALA A 740 -4.25 -44.07 33.44
CA ALA A 740 -4.81 -42.95 34.20
C ALA A 740 -6.25 -43.30 34.65
N PRO A 741 -6.58 -43.19 35.95
CA PRO A 741 -7.94 -43.45 36.43
C PRO A 741 -8.93 -42.43 35.85
N ASN A 742 -10.06 -42.90 35.30
CA ASN A 742 -11.10 -42.09 34.63
C ASN A 742 -10.68 -41.37 33.34
N SER A 743 -9.55 -41.75 32.73
CA SER A 743 -9.13 -41.36 31.38
C SER A 743 -9.30 -42.53 30.41
N PRO A 744 -9.41 -42.28 29.09
CA PRO A 744 -9.15 -43.34 28.11
C PRO A 744 -7.80 -44.01 28.42
N LEU A 745 -7.83 -45.33 28.65
CA LEU A 745 -6.66 -46.19 28.81
C LEU A 745 -5.92 -46.27 27.47
N ALA A 746 -5.13 -45.26 27.13
CA ALA A 746 -4.39 -45.26 25.87
C ALA A 746 -3.11 -46.13 26.00
N SER A 747 -2.96 -47.12 25.12
CA SER A 747 -1.70 -47.87 24.96
C SER A 747 -1.07 -47.58 23.60
N ALA A 748 0.26 -47.44 23.56
CA ALA A 748 0.99 -47.29 22.31
C ALA A 748 1.93 -48.48 22.11
N SER A 749 1.82 -49.15 20.97
CA SER A 749 2.69 -50.29 20.60
C SER A 749 3.31 -50.08 19.23
N LEU A 750 4.52 -50.60 19.00
CA LEU A 750 5.15 -50.61 17.67
C LEU A 750 4.37 -51.51 16.71
N ALA A 751 3.99 -50.96 15.55
CA ALA A 751 3.29 -51.67 14.49
C ALA A 751 4.30 -52.50 13.68
N GLY A 752 4.59 -53.72 14.16
CA GLY A 752 5.34 -54.73 13.40
C GLY A 752 6.77 -54.33 13.03
N GLY A 753 7.73 -54.52 13.94
CA GLY A 753 9.19 -54.64 13.66
C GLY A 753 9.93 -53.42 13.09
N ALA A 754 9.28 -52.54 12.31
CA ALA A 754 9.84 -51.33 11.76
C ALA A 754 9.66 -50.18 12.76
N GLY A 755 10.78 -49.55 13.15
CA GLY A 755 10.85 -48.51 14.18
C GLY A 755 10.17 -47.17 13.87
N THR A 756 9.27 -47.10 12.88
CA THR A 756 8.62 -45.85 12.42
C THR A 756 7.10 -45.90 12.42
N ALA A 757 6.51 -47.09 12.66
CA ALA A 757 5.07 -47.30 12.67
C ALA A 757 4.57 -47.63 14.08
N TYR A 758 3.52 -46.95 14.52
CA TYR A 758 2.99 -47.00 15.87
C TYR A 758 1.48 -47.26 15.83
N VAL A 759 0.96 -48.03 16.78
CA VAL A 759 -0.47 -48.25 16.99
C VAL A 759 -0.85 -47.68 18.35
N LEU A 760 -1.67 -46.63 18.34
CA LEU A 760 -2.31 -46.08 19.53
C LEU A 760 -3.67 -46.77 19.72
N THR A 761 -3.94 -47.40 20.85
CA THR A 761 -5.22 -48.06 21.14
C THR A 761 -5.90 -47.41 22.34
N VAL A 762 -7.17 -47.06 22.19
CA VAL A 762 -8.01 -46.43 23.22
C VAL A 762 -9.31 -47.23 23.41
N PRO A 763 -9.59 -47.81 24.60
CA PRO A 763 -10.81 -48.55 24.86
C PRO A 763 -12.00 -47.64 25.17
N TYR A 764 -13.22 -48.10 24.86
CA TYR A 764 -14.49 -47.42 25.20
C TYR A 764 -14.94 -47.68 26.66
N GLY A 765 -14.11 -48.29 27.50
CA GLY A 765 -14.45 -48.81 28.84
C GLY A 765 -14.67 -47.75 29.94
N MET A 766 -15.22 -46.58 29.61
CA MET A 766 -15.48 -45.51 30.56
C MET A 766 -16.80 -45.74 31.31
N LYS A 767 -16.82 -45.48 32.63
CA LYS A 767 -17.98 -45.72 33.50
C LYS A 767 -19.18 -44.80 33.23
N ALA A 768 -18.96 -43.70 32.51
CA ALA A 768 -19.99 -42.75 32.11
C ALA A 768 -19.77 -42.33 30.66
N ALA A 769 -20.83 -41.89 29.99
CA ALA A 769 -20.73 -41.26 28.67
C ALA A 769 -19.69 -40.13 28.67
N SER A 770 -18.72 -40.23 27.77
CA SER A 770 -17.59 -39.31 27.67
C SER A 770 -17.26 -39.04 26.20
N PHE A 771 -16.80 -37.82 25.91
CA PHE A 771 -16.57 -37.32 24.57
C PHE A 771 -15.15 -36.74 24.48
N TRP A 772 -14.18 -37.60 24.25
CA TRP A 772 -12.77 -37.23 24.25
C TRP A 772 -12.29 -36.80 22.87
N LEU A 773 -11.59 -35.67 22.83
CA LEU A 773 -10.73 -35.28 21.72
C LEU A 773 -9.28 -35.41 22.17
N LEU A 774 -8.52 -36.30 21.54
CA LEU A 774 -7.10 -36.53 21.83
C LEU A 774 -6.25 -35.95 20.69
N HIS A 775 -5.39 -34.99 21.01
CA HIS A 775 -4.48 -34.31 20.09
C HIS A 775 -3.09 -34.96 20.15
N PRO A 776 -2.75 -35.90 19.26
CA PRO A 776 -1.42 -36.50 19.21
C PRO A 776 -0.35 -35.50 18.77
N ALA A 777 0.79 -35.57 19.44
CA ALA A 777 2.02 -34.85 19.13
C ALA A 777 3.22 -35.81 19.23
N VAL A 778 4.30 -35.52 18.53
CA VAL A 778 5.48 -36.39 18.45
C VAL A 778 6.70 -35.69 19.02
N ARG A 779 7.44 -36.40 19.87
CA ARG A 779 8.76 -35.94 20.32
C ARG A 779 9.83 -36.72 19.57
N MET A 780 10.61 -36.02 18.75
CA MET A 780 11.78 -36.58 18.08
C MET A 780 12.91 -36.82 19.10
N GLU A 781 13.91 -37.66 18.78
CA GLU A 781 15.07 -37.89 19.67
C GLU A 781 15.76 -36.56 20.07
N GLY A 782 15.99 -36.35 21.37
CA GLY A 782 16.59 -35.14 21.97
C GLY A 782 15.65 -34.35 22.89
N ASP A 783 16.08 -33.19 23.39
CA ASP A 783 15.31 -32.28 24.27
C ASP A 783 14.26 -31.43 23.51
N ALA A 784 13.78 -31.90 22.36
CA ALA A 784 12.78 -31.19 21.58
C ALA A 784 11.39 -31.24 22.26
N PRO A 785 10.58 -30.16 22.20
CA PRO A 785 9.18 -30.20 22.58
C PRO A 785 8.40 -31.12 21.64
N ALA A 786 7.22 -31.55 22.07
CA ALA A 786 6.35 -32.35 21.22
C ALA A 786 5.78 -31.50 20.07
N GLU A 787 5.95 -31.97 18.85
CA GLU A 787 5.43 -31.33 17.63
C GLU A 787 4.04 -31.89 17.30
N PRO A 788 3.01 -31.05 17.10
CA PRO A 788 1.66 -31.53 16.79
C PRO A 788 1.61 -32.21 15.42
N LEU A 789 0.81 -33.28 15.31
CA LEU A 789 0.57 -33.93 14.02
C LEU A 789 -0.40 -33.08 13.18
N ARG A 790 0.09 -32.58 12.05
CA ARG A 790 -0.68 -31.75 11.10
C ARG A 790 -0.32 -32.09 9.65
N ASN A 791 -1.30 -31.99 8.76
CA ASN A 791 -1.05 -32.19 7.32
C ASN A 791 -0.40 -30.92 6.70
N LEU A 792 -0.08 -30.96 5.41
CA LEU A 792 0.47 -29.81 4.67
C LEU A 792 -0.49 -28.59 4.60
N ARG A 793 -1.78 -28.78 4.83
CA ARG A 793 -2.77 -27.69 4.89
C ARG A 793 -2.87 -27.07 6.29
N SER A 794 -2.24 -27.67 7.30
CA SER A 794 -2.38 -27.40 8.74
C SER A 794 -3.65 -27.97 9.39
N ASP A 795 -4.31 -28.95 8.77
CA ASP A 795 -5.37 -29.72 9.41
C ASP A 795 -4.82 -30.57 10.54
N GLU A 796 -5.49 -30.58 11.69
CA GLU A 796 -5.09 -31.37 12.84
C GLU A 796 -5.49 -32.85 12.66
N TYR A 797 -4.53 -33.74 12.93
CA TYR A 797 -4.82 -35.15 13.16
C TYR A 797 -5.28 -35.32 14.61
N VAL A 798 -6.52 -35.77 14.82
CA VAL A 798 -7.13 -35.92 16.15
C VAL A 798 -7.82 -37.27 16.26
N LEU A 799 -7.69 -37.90 17.42
CA LEU A 799 -8.44 -39.10 17.75
C LEU A 799 -9.66 -38.74 18.61
N ALA A 800 -10.84 -38.89 18.03
CA ALA A 800 -12.11 -38.66 18.71
C ALA A 800 -12.69 -39.96 19.24
N VAL A 801 -13.06 -39.96 20.53
CA VAL A 801 -13.59 -41.14 21.23
C VAL A 801 -14.88 -40.77 21.94
N ALA A 802 -16.00 -41.33 21.47
CA ALA A 802 -17.32 -41.20 22.11
C ALA A 802 -17.81 -42.59 22.55
N GLY A 803 -17.88 -42.82 23.86
CA GLY A 803 -18.21 -44.14 24.39
C GLY A 803 -18.77 -44.15 25.81
N GLU A 804 -19.50 -45.22 26.11
CA GLU A 804 -20.04 -45.54 27.43
C GLU A 804 -20.06 -47.07 27.62
N TRP A 805 -19.54 -47.55 28.75
CA TRP A 805 -19.62 -48.97 29.16
C TRP A 805 -19.09 -49.96 28.11
N GLY A 806 -18.02 -49.60 27.39
CA GLY A 806 -17.43 -50.44 26.36
C GLY A 806 -18.17 -50.39 25.00
N ASN A 807 -19.27 -49.64 24.91
CA ASN A 807 -19.99 -49.41 23.67
C ASN A 807 -19.67 -48.05 23.08
N ARG A 808 -19.66 -47.99 21.74
CA ARG A 808 -19.56 -46.74 21.00
C ARG A 808 -20.90 -45.99 21.10
N ILE A 809 -20.83 -44.69 21.37
CA ILE A 809 -21.99 -43.81 21.26
C ILE A 809 -22.11 -43.41 19.79
N THR A 810 -23.23 -43.76 19.15
CA THR A 810 -23.62 -43.25 17.82
C THR A 810 -24.63 -42.12 17.98
N ASP A 811 -24.73 -41.23 16.98
CA ASP A 811 -25.57 -40.02 16.96
C ASP A 811 -27.04 -40.21 17.41
N THR A 812 -27.53 -41.45 17.39
CA THR A 812 -28.91 -41.86 17.61
C THR A 812 -29.26 -42.27 19.06
N VAL A 813 -28.31 -42.39 19.99
CA VAL A 813 -28.61 -42.78 21.39
C VAL A 813 -28.67 -41.53 22.26
N ALA A 814 -29.90 -41.08 22.52
CA ALA A 814 -30.24 -39.94 23.36
C ALA A 814 -29.63 -40.05 24.77
N VAL A 815 -28.72 -39.13 25.13
CA VAL A 815 -28.49 -38.76 26.52
C VAL A 815 -28.22 -37.27 26.55
N ASP A 816 -29.13 -36.51 27.17
CA ASP A 816 -28.80 -35.21 27.76
C ASP A 816 -27.75 -35.51 28.84
N CYS A 817 -26.48 -35.48 28.45
CA CYS A 817 -25.37 -35.92 29.30
C CYS A 817 -25.00 -34.88 30.37
N TRP A 818 -25.69 -33.75 30.38
CA TRP A 818 -25.60 -32.72 31.40
C TRP A 818 -26.72 -32.86 32.43
N THR A 819 -26.41 -32.54 33.66
CA THR A 819 -27.36 -32.54 34.80
C THR A 819 -27.84 -31.14 35.16
N THR A 820 -27.13 -30.11 34.70
CA THR A 820 -27.43 -28.70 34.94
C THR A 820 -27.26 -27.90 33.64
N ILE A 821 -27.90 -26.73 33.57
CA ILE A 821 -27.74 -25.82 32.42
C ILE A 821 -26.33 -25.23 32.32
N ASP A 822 -25.66 -25.01 33.44
CA ASP A 822 -24.27 -24.53 33.44
C ASP A 822 -23.33 -25.58 32.83
N GLU A 823 -23.60 -26.87 33.10
CA GLU A 823 -22.90 -27.98 32.45
C GLU A 823 -23.20 -28.03 30.94
N ALA A 824 -24.45 -27.87 30.53
CA ALA A 824 -24.84 -27.78 29.11
C ALA A 824 -24.15 -26.61 28.39
N ALA A 825 -24.07 -25.43 29.03
CA ALA A 825 -23.36 -24.28 28.49
C ALA A 825 -21.86 -24.56 28.35
N GLY A 826 -21.23 -25.17 29.36
CA GLY A 826 -19.84 -25.59 29.30
C GLY A 826 -19.56 -26.58 28.15
N VAL A 827 -20.46 -27.55 27.93
CA VAL A 827 -20.37 -28.49 26.81
C VAL A 827 -20.47 -27.76 25.47
N ALA A 828 -21.48 -26.89 25.30
CA ALA A 828 -21.68 -26.13 24.08
C ALA A 828 -20.46 -25.26 23.73
N LEU A 829 -19.88 -24.56 24.71
CA LEU A 829 -18.70 -23.71 24.52
C LEU A 829 -17.46 -24.53 24.11
N ARG A 830 -17.22 -25.69 24.74
CA ARG A 830 -16.08 -26.56 24.39
C ARG A 830 -16.25 -27.21 23.02
N CYS A 831 -17.45 -27.67 22.69
CA CYS A 831 -17.74 -28.19 21.35
C CYS A 831 -17.56 -27.11 20.29
N TYR A 832 -18.01 -25.88 20.55
CA TYR A 832 -17.80 -24.76 19.66
C TYR A 832 -16.32 -24.46 19.45
N ALA A 833 -15.52 -24.37 20.52
CA ALA A 833 -14.08 -24.17 20.44
C ALA A 833 -13.35 -25.26 19.63
N ALA A 834 -13.84 -26.50 19.67
CA ALA A 834 -13.34 -27.59 18.83
C ALA A 834 -13.73 -27.40 17.35
N LEU A 835 -14.97 -26.99 17.07
CA LEU A 835 -15.46 -26.71 15.72
C LEU A 835 -14.81 -25.49 15.04
N LEU A 836 -14.10 -24.66 15.80
CA LEU A 836 -13.31 -23.55 15.24
C LEU A 836 -12.01 -24.02 14.54
N ARG A 837 -11.60 -25.28 14.73
CA ARG A 837 -10.37 -25.86 14.18
C ARG A 837 -10.66 -26.74 12.96
N CYS A 838 -9.68 -26.84 12.08
CA CYS A 838 -9.74 -27.73 10.92
C CYS A 838 -9.08 -29.07 11.24
N TYR A 839 -9.72 -30.15 10.79
CA TYR A 839 -9.29 -31.52 11.05
C TYR A 839 -9.12 -32.28 9.74
N GLU A 840 -8.17 -33.22 9.72
CA GLU A 840 -7.98 -34.12 8.59
C GLU A 840 -9.23 -34.99 8.40
N GLN A 841 -9.60 -35.33 7.16
CA GLN A 841 -10.82 -36.07 6.83
C GLN A 841 -11.00 -37.33 7.71
N GLN A 842 -9.94 -38.11 7.88
CA GLN A 842 -9.97 -39.34 8.67
C GLN A 842 -10.29 -39.11 10.15
N SER A 843 -9.86 -37.96 10.70
CA SER A 843 -10.20 -37.51 12.05
C SER A 843 -11.65 -37.04 12.09
N TRP A 844 -12.06 -36.22 11.11
CA TRP A 844 -13.40 -35.64 11.01
C TRP A 844 -14.51 -36.69 10.89
N ASP A 845 -14.29 -37.75 10.11
CA ASP A 845 -15.22 -38.88 9.98
C ASP A 845 -15.56 -39.52 11.35
N ARG A 846 -14.69 -39.36 12.34
CA ARG A 846 -14.89 -39.83 13.72
C ARG A 846 -15.48 -38.79 14.67
N MET A 847 -15.58 -37.53 14.23
CA MET A 847 -16.14 -36.40 14.97
C MET A 847 -17.51 -35.96 14.43
N SER A 848 -18.16 -36.75 13.56
CA SER A 848 -19.48 -36.40 13.00
C SER A 848 -20.55 -36.08 14.05
N TRP A 849 -20.38 -36.59 15.27
CA TRP A 849 -21.25 -36.37 16.42
C TRP A 849 -21.07 -34.99 17.09
N LEU A 850 -19.96 -34.30 16.83
CA LEU A 850 -19.58 -33.05 17.49
C LEU A 850 -20.58 -31.90 17.20
N PRO A 851 -21.00 -31.63 15.95
CA PRO A 851 -22.04 -30.62 15.67
C PRO A 851 -23.38 -30.95 16.33
N GLY A 852 -23.77 -32.24 16.34
CA GLY A 852 -25.00 -32.70 16.96
C GLY A 852 -25.00 -32.51 18.48
N LEU A 853 -23.87 -32.80 19.14
CA LEU A 853 -23.70 -32.59 20.57
C LEU A 853 -23.77 -31.10 20.95
N MET A 854 -23.07 -30.24 20.21
CA MET A 854 -23.15 -28.79 20.43
C MET A 854 -24.58 -28.27 20.28
N ARG A 855 -25.27 -28.66 19.20
CA ARG A 855 -26.64 -28.21 18.91
C ARG A 855 -27.59 -28.54 20.06
N ARG A 856 -27.55 -29.77 20.58
CA ARG A 856 -28.41 -30.19 21.69
C ARG A 856 -28.10 -29.41 22.97
N ALA A 857 -26.81 -29.28 23.32
CA ALA A 857 -26.39 -28.55 24.51
C ALA A 857 -26.77 -27.06 24.43
N ALA A 858 -26.57 -26.41 23.28
CA ALA A 858 -26.97 -25.02 23.04
C ALA A 858 -28.49 -24.83 23.16
N ASN A 859 -29.29 -25.72 22.55
CA ASN A 859 -30.76 -25.65 22.62
C ASN A 859 -31.28 -25.79 24.05
N ALA A 860 -30.68 -26.67 24.87
CA ALA A 860 -31.03 -26.79 26.29
C ALA A 860 -30.76 -25.49 27.07
N VAL A 861 -29.61 -24.85 26.84
CA VAL A 861 -29.26 -23.57 27.48
C VAL A 861 -30.21 -22.45 27.05
N ILE A 862 -30.52 -22.38 25.75
CA ILE A 862 -31.42 -21.37 25.18
C ILE A 862 -32.82 -21.51 25.78
N ALA A 863 -33.32 -22.73 25.94
CA ALA A 863 -34.66 -23.01 26.46
C ALA A 863 -34.83 -22.57 27.94
N GLU A 864 -33.79 -22.67 28.77
CA GLU A 864 -33.89 -22.41 30.22
C GLU A 864 -33.32 -21.05 30.67
N GLN A 865 -32.12 -20.66 30.22
CA GLN A 865 -31.42 -19.45 30.69
C GLN A 865 -31.24 -18.38 29.61
N GLY A 866 -31.59 -18.68 28.36
CA GLY A 866 -31.37 -17.80 27.22
C GLY A 866 -29.89 -17.72 26.80
N LEU A 867 -29.54 -16.63 26.12
CA LEU A 867 -28.23 -16.43 25.47
C LEU A 867 -27.00 -16.19 26.37
N PRO A 868 -27.08 -15.55 27.56
CA PRO A 868 -25.90 -15.09 28.28
C PRO A 868 -24.78 -16.12 28.51
N PRO A 869 -25.05 -17.40 28.83
CA PRO A 869 -23.99 -18.39 29.04
C PRO A 869 -23.23 -18.76 27.76
N LEU A 870 -23.83 -18.55 26.59
CA LEU A 870 -23.23 -18.85 25.28
C LEU A 870 -22.51 -17.64 24.67
N VAL A 871 -22.67 -16.44 25.24
CA VAL A 871 -22.05 -15.17 24.80
C VAL A 871 -20.56 -15.29 24.46
N PRO A 872 -19.72 -15.96 25.27
CA PRO A 872 -18.29 -16.10 24.97
C PRO A 872 -18.01 -16.83 23.64
N ALA A 873 -18.85 -17.77 23.21
CA ALA A 873 -18.69 -18.43 21.92
C ALA A 873 -18.95 -17.48 20.75
N PHE A 874 -19.93 -16.57 20.84
CA PHE A 874 -20.21 -15.63 19.74
C PHE A 874 -19.11 -14.58 19.52
N ALA A 875 -18.21 -14.40 20.47
CA ALA A 875 -17.03 -13.55 20.35
C ALA A 875 -15.83 -14.28 19.75
N GLN A 876 -15.84 -15.62 19.71
CA GLN A 876 -14.79 -16.43 19.10
C GLN A 876 -15.10 -16.60 17.62
N GLN A 877 -14.12 -16.36 16.76
CA GLN A 877 -14.18 -16.63 15.33
C GLN A 877 -13.04 -17.57 14.97
N SER A 878 -13.23 -18.40 13.94
CA SER A 878 -12.11 -19.13 13.36
C SER A 878 -11.10 -18.13 12.81
N ALA A 879 -9.81 -18.42 12.99
CA ALA A 879 -8.76 -17.59 12.41
C ALA A 879 -8.97 -17.48 10.89
N GLU A 880 -8.81 -16.29 10.33
CA GLU A 880 -8.99 -16.05 8.88
C GLU A 880 -8.04 -16.93 8.03
N GLY A 881 -6.95 -17.44 8.62
CA GLY A 881 -5.98 -18.38 8.02
C GLY A 881 -6.18 -19.87 8.36
N ALA A 882 -7.31 -20.28 8.94
CA ALA A 882 -7.57 -21.70 9.22
C ALA A 882 -7.55 -22.57 7.93
N SER A 883 -6.99 -23.77 8.05
CA SER A 883 -6.71 -24.73 6.96
C SER A 883 -7.90 -25.07 6.02
N GLU A 884 -7.58 -25.48 4.79
CA GLU A 884 -8.45 -25.71 3.61
C GLU A 884 -9.41 -26.93 3.69
N SER A 885 -9.86 -27.33 4.88
CA SER A 885 -10.64 -28.56 5.06
C SER A 885 -12.17 -28.35 4.97
N TRP A 886 -12.82 -29.39 4.43
CA TRP A 886 -14.23 -29.63 4.09
C TRP A 886 -15.26 -29.38 5.21
N VAL A 887 -14.81 -28.97 6.39
CA VAL A 887 -15.65 -28.80 7.57
C VAL A 887 -16.46 -27.51 7.45
N PRO A 888 -17.78 -27.51 7.68
CA PRO A 888 -18.55 -26.28 7.77
C PRO A 888 -18.06 -25.47 8.97
N LEU A 889 -17.67 -24.20 8.75
CA LEU A 889 -17.55 -23.20 9.81
C LEU A 889 -18.93 -23.11 10.44
N THR A 890 -19.15 -23.90 11.48
CA THR A 890 -20.44 -23.99 12.13
C THR A 890 -20.47 -22.84 13.09
N SER A 891 -21.09 -21.75 12.64
CA SER A 891 -21.39 -20.64 13.51
C SER A 891 -22.36 -21.11 14.59
N PRO A 892 -22.35 -20.53 15.81
CA PRO A 892 -23.40 -20.82 16.79
C PRO A 892 -24.79 -20.54 16.21
N TRP A 893 -24.85 -19.62 15.24
CA TRP A 893 -26.04 -19.26 14.50
C TRP A 893 -26.57 -20.36 13.55
N ASP A 894 -25.70 -21.23 13.05
CA ASP A 894 -26.07 -22.31 12.10
C ASP A 894 -26.69 -23.47 12.84
N LEU A 895 -26.26 -23.64 14.08
CA LEU A 895 -26.67 -24.74 14.92
C LEU A 895 -27.93 -24.38 15.71
N ALA A 896 -28.18 -23.10 15.96
CA ALA A 896 -29.41 -22.60 16.59
C ALA A 896 -29.91 -21.29 15.93
N PRO A 897 -30.56 -21.35 14.74
CA PRO A 897 -31.05 -20.16 14.03
C PRO A 897 -32.04 -19.31 14.85
N GLY A 898 -32.83 -19.93 15.72
CA GLY A 898 -33.77 -19.24 16.63
C GLY A 898 -33.10 -18.21 17.55
N LEU A 899 -31.78 -18.23 17.69
CA LEU A 899 -31.03 -17.18 18.36
C LEU A 899 -31.18 -15.81 17.69
N TRP A 900 -31.44 -15.77 16.38
CA TRP A 900 -31.73 -14.53 15.65
C TRP A 900 -33.18 -14.07 15.80
N SER A 901 -34.06 -14.78 16.52
CA SER A 901 -35.41 -14.31 16.80
C SER A 901 -35.64 -13.89 18.25
N LEU A 902 -34.65 -14.09 19.13
CA LEU A 902 -34.77 -13.70 20.53
C LEU A 902 -35.03 -12.19 20.73
N PRO A 903 -35.78 -11.81 21.78
CA PRO A 903 -36.05 -10.41 22.10
C PRO A 903 -34.76 -9.66 22.43
N GLY A 904 -34.75 -8.35 22.19
CA GLY A 904 -33.56 -7.52 22.40
C GLY A 904 -32.97 -7.64 23.81
N SER A 905 -33.82 -7.74 24.83
CA SER A 905 -33.42 -7.96 26.23
C SER A 905 -32.54 -9.20 26.47
N ALA A 906 -32.64 -10.23 25.63
CA ALA A 906 -31.77 -11.41 25.69
C ALA A 906 -30.29 -11.09 25.42
N TYR A 907 -30.02 -9.96 24.74
CA TYR A 907 -28.67 -9.50 24.40
C TYR A 907 -28.13 -8.43 25.36
N ALA A 908 -28.84 -8.08 26.43
CA ALA A 908 -28.47 -6.99 27.34
C ALA A 908 -27.12 -7.19 28.05
N ARG A 909 -26.69 -8.46 28.20
CA ARG A 909 -25.41 -8.82 28.82
C ARG A 909 -24.23 -8.88 27.82
N LEU A 910 -24.47 -8.62 26.53
CA LEU A 910 -23.38 -8.39 25.59
C LEU A 910 -22.73 -7.04 25.96
N HIS A 911 -21.49 -7.06 26.44
CA HIS A 911 -20.72 -5.82 26.61
C HIS A 911 -20.31 -5.24 25.24
N GLU A 912 -19.87 -3.98 25.20
CA GLU A 912 -19.29 -3.36 23.99
C GLU A 912 -17.99 -4.09 23.59
N THR A 913 -18.13 -5.24 22.93
CA THR A 913 -17.03 -5.97 22.29
C THR A 913 -16.70 -5.34 20.94
N ALA A 914 -15.47 -5.52 20.46
CA ALA A 914 -15.03 -4.99 19.16
C ALA A 914 -15.78 -5.61 17.95
N ALA A 915 -16.32 -6.83 18.09
CA ALA A 915 -17.00 -7.55 17.01
C ALA A 915 -18.28 -6.85 16.53
N PRO A 916 -18.42 -6.51 15.23
CA PRO A 916 -19.53 -5.69 14.76
C PRO A 916 -20.94 -6.28 14.94
N LEU A 917 -21.11 -7.58 14.71
CA LEU A 917 -22.39 -8.25 14.91
C LEU A 917 -22.84 -8.19 16.38
N LEU A 918 -21.91 -8.34 17.33
CA LEU A 918 -22.21 -8.23 18.75
C LEU A 918 -22.62 -6.80 19.14
N ARG A 919 -22.02 -5.77 18.53
CA ARG A 919 -22.48 -4.37 18.70
C ARG A 919 -23.90 -4.15 18.19
N ALA A 920 -24.26 -4.77 17.07
CA ALA A 920 -25.62 -4.71 16.54
C ALA A 920 -26.63 -5.41 17.48
N LEU A 921 -26.28 -6.59 18.01
CA LEU A 921 -27.12 -7.29 18.99
C LEU A 921 -27.24 -6.53 20.31
N HIS A 922 -26.17 -5.91 20.81
CA HIS A 922 -26.24 -5.01 21.96
C HIS A 922 -27.13 -3.80 21.67
N SER A 923 -27.10 -3.26 20.44
CA SER A 923 -28.00 -2.18 20.01
C SER A 923 -29.47 -2.62 20.07
N LEU A 924 -29.78 -3.87 19.73
CA LEU A 924 -31.13 -4.43 19.92
C LEU A 924 -31.56 -4.42 21.39
N ALA A 925 -30.66 -4.73 22.34
CA ALA A 925 -30.97 -4.66 23.75
C ALA A 925 -31.28 -3.23 24.22
N ARG A 926 -30.50 -2.25 23.74
CA ARG A 926 -30.75 -0.83 24.03
C ARG A 926 -32.08 -0.35 23.43
N LEU A 927 -32.39 -0.78 22.21
CA LEU A 927 -33.69 -0.50 21.57
C LEU A 927 -34.86 -1.16 22.31
N ASP A 928 -34.66 -2.35 22.88
CA ASP A 928 -35.66 -3.03 23.70
C ASP A 928 -35.92 -2.30 25.02
N ALA A 929 -34.86 -1.85 25.68
CA ALA A 929 -34.95 -1.06 26.90
C ALA A 929 -35.61 0.31 26.68
N ALA A 930 -35.40 0.92 25.51
CA ALA A 930 -36.08 2.15 25.10
C ALA A 930 -37.57 1.95 24.78
N GLY A 931 -38.04 0.71 24.60
CA GLY A 931 -39.43 0.41 24.29
C GLY A 931 -39.86 0.89 22.90
N ARG A 932 -40.20 2.17 22.78
CA ARG A 932 -40.74 2.81 21.56
C ARG A 932 -39.63 3.43 20.70
N VAL A 933 -39.80 3.40 19.37
CA VAL A 933 -38.87 4.02 18.40
C VAL A 933 -38.65 5.52 18.70
N ARG A 934 -39.68 6.23 19.16
CA ARG A 934 -39.56 7.64 19.56
C ARG A 934 -38.64 7.83 20.77
N GLU A 935 -38.74 6.98 21.77
CA GLU A 935 -37.87 7.02 22.96
C GLU A 935 -36.43 6.65 22.58
N ALA A 936 -36.26 5.71 21.64
CA ALA A 936 -34.95 5.41 21.06
C ALA A 936 -34.34 6.60 20.32
N ILE A 937 -35.12 7.39 19.57
CA ILE A 937 -34.64 8.65 18.97
C ILE A 937 -34.27 9.67 20.04
N ALA A 938 -35.10 9.84 21.08
CA ALA A 938 -34.85 10.78 22.17
C ALA A 938 -33.59 10.43 22.98
N GLN A 939 -33.28 9.14 23.11
CA GLN A 939 -32.08 8.62 23.77
C GLN A 939 -30.85 8.58 22.85
N GLY A 940 -30.97 9.03 21.59
CA GLY A 940 -29.88 9.01 20.60
C GLY A 940 -29.48 7.61 20.14
N LEU A 941 -30.34 6.60 20.34
CA LEU A 941 -30.14 5.23 19.83
C LEU A 941 -30.43 5.13 18.33
N ILE A 942 -31.28 6.03 17.82
CA ILE A 942 -31.61 6.16 16.40
C ILE A 942 -31.34 7.62 16.00
N GLY A 943 -30.52 7.80 14.98
CA GLY A 943 -30.13 9.12 14.50
C GLY A 943 -31.31 9.90 13.88
N PRO A 944 -31.34 11.24 14.02
CA PRO A 944 -32.36 12.09 13.39
C PRO A 944 -32.47 11.90 11.87
N ALA A 945 -31.34 11.62 11.21
CA ALA A 945 -31.26 11.35 9.78
C ALA A 945 -32.02 10.09 9.35
N PHE A 946 -32.17 9.09 10.23
CA PHE A 946 -32.98 7.90 9.97
C PHE A 946 -34.47 8.18 10.27
N ALA A 947 -34.76 8.96 11.30
CA ALA A 947 -36.14 9.28 11.68
C ALA A 947 -36.92 10.04 10.58
N ARG A 948 -36.23 10.80 9.72
CA ARG A 948 -36.84 11.61 8.64
C ARG A 948 -37.62 10.80 7.60
N TYR A 949 -37.37 9.50 7.49
CA TYR A 949 -38.08 8.63 6.54
C TYR A 949 -39.45 8.19 7.04
N TYR A 950 -39.83 8.51 8.28
CA TYR A 950 -41.20 8.30 8.76
C TYR A 950 -42.09 9.47 8.32
N GLY A 951 -43.07 9.21 7.46
CA GLY A 951 -43.99 10.22 6.92
C GLY A 951 -44.78 10.97 7.99
N ASN A 952 -44.96 10.38 9.18
CA ASN A 952 -45.66 11.02 10.30
C ASN A 952 -44.74 11.51 11.44
N LEU A 953 -43.44 11.70 11.18
CA LEU A 953 -42.46 12.15 12.19
C LEU A 953 -42.90 13.42 12.93
N GLN A 954 -43.40 14.43 12.21
CA GLN A 954 -43.84 15.69 12.82
C GLN A 954 -45.07 15.51 13.73
N GLU A 955 -45.97 14.59 13.39
CA GLU A 955 -47.17 14.29 14.18
C GLU A 955 -46.80 13.52 15.45
N ALA A 956 -45.91 12.52 15.32
CA ALA A 956 -45.36 11.76 16.43
C ALA A 956 -44.51 12.61 17.40
N HIS A 957 -43.91 13.70 16.92
CA HIS A 957 -43.19 14.65 17.76
C HIS A 957 -44.11 15.56 18.58
N ARG A 958 -45.33 15.85 18.06
CA ARG A 958 -46.31 16.74 18.71
C ARG A 958 -47.18 16.04 19.74
N SER A 959 -47.30 14.71 19.69
CA SER A 959 -48.12 13.94 20.64
C SER A 959 -47.48 12.62 21.05
N ASP A 960 -47.45 12.33 22.35
CA ASP A 960 -47.00 11.06 22.95
C ASP A 960 -47.91 9.88 22.63
N SER A 961 -49.12 10.15 22.14
CA SER A 961 -50.08 9.13 21.70
C SER A 961 -49.86 8.66 20.26
N VAL A 962 -49.11 9.41 19.44
CA VAL A 962 -48.92 9.13 18.01
C VAL A 962 -47.63 8.33 17.80
N ARG A 963 -47.77 7.13 17.23
CA ARG A 963 -46.65 6.22 16.91
C ARG A 963 -46.03 6.61 15.57
N LEU A 964 -44.71 6.43 15.44
CA LEU A 964 -44.05 6.54 14.14
C LEU A 964 -44.56 5.43 13.21
N SER A 965 -44.98 5.81 12.00
CA SER A 965 -45.53 4.95 10.96
C SER A 965 -45.22 5.54 9.57
N GLN A 966 -45.59 4.85 8.49
CA GLN A 966 -45.36 5.32 7.11
C GLN A 966 -43.87 5.51 6.78
N PHE A 967 -43.05 4.50 7.02
CA PHE A 967 -41.64 4.53 6.62
C PHE A 967 -41.51 4.50 5.08
N ASP A 968 -40.85 5.52 4.51
CA ASP A 968 -40.58 5.64 3.08
C ASP A 968 -39.32 4.85 2.72
N PHE A 969 -39.54 3.61 2.25
CA PHE A 969 -38.46 2.74 1.81
C PHE A 969 -37.77 3.26 0.56
N ASP A 970 -38.52 3.77 -0.42
CA ASP A 970 -37.94 4.21 -1.69
C ASP A 970 -36.95 5.36 -1.45
N GLN A 971 -37.32 6.31 -0.60
CA GLN A 971 -36.44 7.42 -0.21
C GLN A 971 -35.22 6.94 0.59
N PHE A 972 -35.41 6.04 1.56
CA PHE A 972 -34.30 5.48 2.34
C PHE A 972 -33.30 4.72 1.45
N VAL A 973 -33.82 3.94 0.50
CA VAL A 973 -33.07 3.15 -0.46
C VAL A 973 -32.31 4.04 -1.45
N CYS A 974 -32.96 5.07 -2.01
CA CYS A 974 -32.31 6.05 -2.87
C CYS A 974 -31.14 6.73 -2.15
N GLU A 975 -31.27 7.06 -0.87
CA GLU A 975 -30.18 7.70 -0.11
C GLU A 975 -29.00 6.75 0.14
N MET A 976 -29.26 5.48 0.43
CA MET A 976 -28.19 4.46 0.55
C MET A 976 -27.43 4.26 -0.77
N SER A 977 -28.08 4.52 -1.91
CA SER A 977 -27.48 4.42 -3.25
C SER A 977 -26.61 5.61 -3.63
N ARG A 978 -26.79 6.76 -2.99
CA ARG A 978 -26.11 7.99 -3.41
C ARG A 978 -24.60 7.90 -3.08
N PRO A 979 -23.71 8.30 -4.01
CA PRO A 979 -22.30 8.48 -3.69
C PRO A 979 -22.19 9.50 -2.56
N ALA A 980 -21.18 9.34 -1.68
CA ALA A 980 -21.05 10.15 -0.47
C ALA A 980 -21.04 11.65 -0.81
N ILE A 981 -22.14 12.34 -0.56
CA ILE A 981 -22.23 13.80 -0.62
C ILE A 981 -22.21 14.32 0.83
N GLN A 982 -21.42 15.36 1.00
CA GLN A 982 -21.10 16.28 2.12
C GLN A 982 -21.98 16.41 3.39
N ASP A 983 -23.10 15.71 3.59
CA ASP A 983 -24.11 16.11 4.59
C ASP A 983 -24.56 15.04 5.61
N GLU A 984 -23.86 13.90 5.72
CA GLU A 984 -24.18 12.91 6.78
C GLU A 984 -23.38 13.19 8.05
N SER A 985 -24.07 13.64 9.10
CA SER A 985 -23.50 13.91 10.44
C SER A 985 -22.57 12.79 10.92
N ASN A 986 -21.42 13.18 11.49
CA ASN A 986 -20.35 12.33 12.06
C ASN A 986 -20.75 11.44 13.25
N ASP A 987 -22.03 11.12 13.43
CA ASP A 987 -22.50 10.35 14.56
C ASP A 987 -22.22 8.85 14.36
N THR A 988 -21.00 8.47 14.72
CA THR A 988 -20.52 7.09 14.75
C THR A 988 -21.33 6.21 15.73
N ARG A 989 -22.21 6.78 16.56
CA ARG A 989 -23.01 6.02 17.53
C ARG A 989 -24.33 5.52 16.97
N CYS A 990 -24.79 6.02 15.82
CA CYS A 990 -26.03 5.56 15.22
C CYS A 990 -25.82 4.22 14.48
N PRO A 991 -26.55 3.14 14.83
CA PRO A 991 -26.45 1.85 14.15
C PRO A 991 -27.15 1.85 12.78
N LEU A 992 -28.03 2.82 12.49
CA LEU A 992 -28.80 2.92 11.26
C LEU A 992 -28.48 4.23 10.52
N SER A 993 -27.51 4.18 9.60
CA SER A 993 -27.20 5.28 8.67
C SER A 993 -26.76 4.75 7.31
N ALA A 994 -26.88 5.57 6.27
CA ALA A 994 -26.44 5.20 4.93
C ALA A 994 -24.91 5.04 4.89
N ARG A 995 -24.14 5.86 5.62
CA ARG A 995 -22.70 5.63 5.85
C ARG A 995 -22.40 4.26 6.45
N ARG A 996 -23.10 3.85 7.52
CA ARG A 996 -22.89 2.52 8.15
C ARG A 996 -23.19 1.37 7.19
N HIS A 997 -24.23 1.51 6.38
CA HIS A 997 -24.55 0.54 5.34
C HIS A 997 -23.44 0.46 4.28
N ARG A 998 -22.98 1.60 3.76
CA ARG A 998 -21.86 1.65 2.79
C ARG A 998 -20.56 1.07 3.37
N ASP A 999 -20.24 1.36 4.63
CA ASP A 999 -19.09 0.78 5.32
C ASP A 999 -19.22 -0.75 5.43
N ALA A 1000 -20.42 -1.25 5.76
CA ALA A 1000 -20.69 -2.69 5.82
C ALA A 1000 -20.58 -3.37 4.45
N VAL A 1001 -21.05 -2.72 3.38
CA VAL A 1001 -20.91 -3.19 1.99
C VAL A 1001 -19.44 -3.18 1.56
N ARG A 1002 -18.68 -2.14 1.90
CA ARG A 1002 -17.23 -2.07 1.63
C ARG A 1002 -16.49 -3.19 2.35
N ARG A 1003 -16.83 -3.47 3.61
CA ARG A 1003 -16.24 -4.58 4.38
C ARG A 1003 -16.58 -5.95 3.78
N LEU A 1004 -17.82 -6.13 3.30
CA LEU A 1004 -18.19 -7.32 2.52
C LEU A 1004 -17.33 -7.46 1.26
N ARG A 1005 -17.10 -6.38 0.50
CA ARG A 1005 -16.23 -6.41 -0.69
C ARG A 1005 -14.79 -6.79 -0.33
N LEU A 1006 -14.24 -6.22 0.74
CA LEU A 1006 -12.91 -6.57 1.24
C LEU A 1006 -12.83 -8.02 1.68
N ALA A 1007 -13.81 -8.49 2.48
CA ALA A 1007 -13.88 -9.88 2.92
C ALA A 1007 -14.00 -10.83 1.72
N TYR A 1008 -14.86 -10.52 0.74
CA TYR A 1008 -14.97 -11.28 -0.50
C TYR A 1008 -13.64 -11.32 -1.26
N GLY A 1009 -12.97 -10.18 -1.46
CA GLY A 1009 -11.66 -10.12 -2.11
C GLY A 1009 -10.59 -10.94 -1.39
N ARG A 1010 -10.56 -10.91 -0.05
CA ARG A 1010 -9.67 -11.77 0.75
C ARG A 1010 -9.97 -13.26 0.55
N ILE A 1011 -11.25 -13.62 0.50
CA ILE A 1011 -11.72 -15.01 0.38
C ILE A 1011 -11.55 -15.54 -1.05
N SER A 1012 -11.88 -14.75 -2.07
CA SER A 1012 -11.80 -15.13 -3.49
C SER A 1012 -10.35 -15.27 -3.95
N ASN A 1013 -9.44 -14.49 -3.36
CA ASN A 1013 -8.02 -14.55 -3.64
C ASN A 1013 -7.30 -15.67 -2.86
N GLY A 1014 -7.93 -16.26 -1.84
CA GLY A 1014 -7.42 -17.39 -1.08
C GLY A 1014 -7.92 -18.74 -1.62
N GLU A 1015 -7.05 -19.74 -1.68
CA GLU A 1015 -7.43 -21.10 -2.08
C GLU A 1015 -8.32 -21.80 -1.02
N SER A 1016 -8.27 -21.35 0.23
CA SER A 1016 -8.79 -22.05 1.41
C SER A 1016 -10.31 -22.05 1.60
N ASN A 1017 -11.06 -21.20 0.88
CA ASN A 1017 -12.51 -21.05 1.04
C ASN A 1017 -13.30 -21.19 -0.27
N LEU A 1018 -12.66 -21.54 -1.40
CA LEU A 1018 -13.29 -21.54 -2.73
C LEU A 1018 -14.51 -22.49 -2.83
N ILE A 1019 -14.48 -23.65 -2.16
CA ILE A 1019 -15.62 -24.58 -2.14
C ILE A 1019 -16.80 -23.96 -1.38
N ARG A 1020 -16.54 -23.32 -0.24
CA ARG A 1020 -17.57 -22.65 0.58
C ARG A 1020 -18.13 -21.44 -0.15
N LEU A 1021 -17.25 -20.65 -0.75
CA LEU A 1021 -17.62 -19.52 -1.60
C LEU A 1021 -18.44 -19.99 -2.80
N GLY A 1022 -18.09 -21.12 -3.42
CA GLY A 1022 -18.84 -21.73 -4.51
C GLY A 1022 -20.25 -22.14 -4.11
N ARG A 1023 -20.42 -22.83 -2.97
CA ARG A 1023 -21.75 -23.18 -2.41
C ARG A 1023 -22.56 -21.96 -2.02
N ALA A 1024 -21.92 -20.99 -1.36
CA ALA A 1024 -22.57 -19.74 -0.98
C ALA A 1024 -22.99 -18.92 -2.19
N THR A 1025 -22.16 -18.85 -3.23
CA THR A 1025 -22.48 -18.22 -4.52
C THR A 1025 -23.62 -18.94 -5.21
N HIS A 1026 -23.60 -20.28 -5.23
CA HIS A 1026 -24.70 -21.06 -5.78
C HIS A 1026 -26.03 -20.76 -5.06
N MET A 1027 -26.03 -20.81 -3.73
CA MET A 1027 -27.20 -20.49 -2.91
C MET A 1027 -27.67 -19.06 -3.16
N VAL A 1028 -26.78 -18.08 -3.05
CA VAL A 1028 -27.09 -16.65 -3.19
C VAL A 1028 -27.65 -16.36 -4.58
N ASN A 1029 -27.10 -16.95 -5.65
CA ASN A 1029 -27.58 -16.75 -7.02
C ASN A 1029 -28.96 -17.39 -7.26
N ARG A 1030 -29.18 -18.62 -6.77
CA ARG A 1030 -30.51 -19.25 -6.83
C ARG A 1030 -31.54 -18.49 -6.01
N CYS A 1031 -31.13 -18.01 -4.84
CA CYS A 1031 -31.97 -17.19 -3.98
C CYS A 1031 -32.30 -15.85 -4.62
N SER A 1032 -31.38 -15.20 -5.32
CA SER A 1032 -31.62 -13.94 -6.03
C SER A 1032 -32.79 -14.06 -7.02
N SER A 1033 -32.82 -15.16 -7.79
CA SER A 1033 -33.93 -15.47 -8.72
C SER A 1033 -35.26 -15.76 -8.01
N ALA A 1034 -35.24 -16.37 -6.82
CA ALA A 1034 -36.43 -16.71 -6.02
C ALA A 1034 -36.79 -15.65 -4.95
N GLN A 1035 -35.96 -14.61 -4.79
CA GLN A 1035 -36.03 -13.65 -3.69
C GLN A 1035 -37.34 -12.87 -3.66
N PRO A 1036 -37.90 -12.41 -4.80
CA PRO A 1036 -39.17 -11.71 -4.79
C PRO A 1036 -40.30 -12.58 -4.24
N GLU A 1037 -40.24 -13.90 -4.37
CA GLU A 1037 -41.25 -14.82 -3.83
C GLU A 1037 -41.06 -15.08 -2.34
N LEU A 1038 -39.82 -15.25 -1.88
CA LEU A 1038 -39.46 -15.38 -0.46
C LEU A 1038 -39.85 -14.11 0.33
N VAL A 1039 -39.48 -12.93 -0.18
CA VAL A 1039 -39.82 -11.64 0.45
C VAL A 1039 -41.32 -11.40 0.42
N ARG A 1040 -42.00 -11.65 -0.71
CA ARG A 1040 -43.48 -11.57 -0.78
C ARG A 1040 -44.15 -12.58 0.16
N TRP A 1041 -43.54 -13.73 0.40
CA TRP A 1041 -44.07 -14.71 1.35
C TRP A 1041 -43.91 -14.24 2.80
N VAL A 1042 -42.71 -13.81 3.22
CA VAL A 1042 -42.49 -13.25 4.58
C VAL A 1042 -43.44 -12.07 4.81
N HIS A 1043 -43.64 -11.20 3.81
CA HIS A 1043 -44.61 -10.11 3.88
C HIS A 1043 -46.07 -10.56 3.99
N ARG A 1044 -46.47 -11.58 3.20
CA ARG A 1044 -47.84 -12.12 3.25
C ARG A 1044 -48.14 -12.75 4.61
N VAL A 1045 -47.18 -13.50 5.16
CA VAL A 1045 -47.32 -14.13 6.48
C VAL A 1045 -47.31 -13.08 7.59
N ALA A 1046 -46.50 -12.03 7.46
CA ALA A 1046 -46.52 -10.92 8.40
C ALA A 1046 -47.87 -10.14 8.41
N LYS A 1047 -48.72 -10.24 7.39
CA LYS A 1047 -50.06 -9.60 7.28
C LYS A 1047 -50.05 -8.08 7.54
N GLY A 1048 -49.72 -7.28 6.51
CA GLY A 1048 -50.07 -5.84 6.45
C GLY A 1048 -48.99 -4.80 6.79
N TRP A 1049 -47.70 -5.16 6.78
CA TRP A 1049 -46.65 -4.36 7.43
C TRP A 1049 -46.00 -3.30 6.53
N THR A 1050 -46.16 -3.40 5.21
CA THR A 1050 -45.82 -2.33 4.25
C THR A 1050 -46.77 -2.39 3.04
N ARG A 1051 -47.32 -1.25 2.61
CA ARG A 1051 -48.02 -1.13 1.31
C ARG A 1051 -47.05 -0.98 0.13
N ALA A 1052 -45.81 -0.58 0.42
CA ALA A 1052 -44.71 -0.60 -0.53
C ALA A 1052 -44.00 -1.96 -0.42
N GLY A 1053 -43.82 -2.67 -1.53
CA GLY A 1053 -42.93 -3.83 -1.54
C GLY A 1053 -41.53 -3.42 -1.06
N VAL A 1054 -40.81 -4.31 -0.39
CA VAL A 1054 -39.41 -4.04 -0.04
C VAL A 1054 -38.63 -3.89 -1.34
N PRO A 1055 -38.05 -2.70 -1.63
CA PRO A 1055 -37.22 -2.55 -2.81
C PRO A 1055 -36.00 -3.46 -2.65
N ALA A 1056 -35.50 -4.01 -3.76
CA ALA A 1056 -34.16 -4.58 -3.75
C ALA A 1056 -33.19 -3.48 -3.28
N LEU A 1057 -32.47 -3.75 -2.19
CA LEU A 1057 -31.53 -2.78 -1.67
C LEU A 1057 -30.37 -2.67 -2.66
N PRO A 1058 -30.12 -1.49 -3.22
CA PRO A 1058 -29.20 -1.29 -4.31
C PRO A 1058 -27.79 -1.57 -3.82
N VAL A 1059 -27.12 -2.41 -4.60
CA VAL A 1059 -25.67 -2.46 -4.67
C VAL A 1059 -25.31 -1.16 -5.36
N THR A 1060 -24.50 -0.30 -4.71
CA THR A 1060 -24.04 0.94 -5.33
C THR A 1060 -23.46 0.61 -6.71
N ALA A 1061 -24.14 1.07 -7.76
CA ALA A 1061 -23.91 0.77 -9.18
C ALA A 1061 -22.63 1.41 -9.75
N ALA A 1062 -21.71 1.84 -8.89
CA ALA A 1062 -20.39 2.25 -9.32
C ALA A 1062 -19.52 0.99 -9.39
N GLU A 1063 -19.11 0.65 -10.62
CA GLU A 1063 -18.19 -0.42 -11.05
C GLU A 1063 -18.88 -1.71 -11.52
N GLU A 1064 -18.98 -1.86 -12.85
CA GLU A 1064 -19.66 -2.92 -13.62
C GLU A 1064 -19.04 -4.33 -13.53
N GLU A 1065 -18.18 -4.61 -12.53
CA GLU A 1065 -17.48 -5.89 -12.38
C GLU A 1065 -17.75 -6.59 -11.02
N ALA A 1066 -18.85 -6.26 -10.34
CA ALA A 1066 -19.21 -6.96 -9.11
C ALA A 1066 -19.67 -8.40 -9.42
N SER A 1067 -18.93 -9.41 -8.94
CA SER A 1067 -19.36 -10.83 -8.91
C SER A 1067 -20.82 -10.97 -8.46
N ASP A 1068 -21.58 -11.87 -9.10
CA ASP A 1068 -22.98 -12.20 -8.77
C ASP A 1068 -23.21 -12.42 -7.26
N PHE A 1069 -22.18 -12.90 -6.54
CA PHE A 1069 -22.21 -13.05 -5.09
C PHE A 1069 -22.36 -11.71 -4.36
N LEU A 1070 -21.55 -10.71 -4.70
CA LEU A 1070 -21.53 -9.41 -4.04
C LEU A 1070 -22.84 -8.64 -4.24
N SER A 1071 -23.50 -8.88 -5.38
CA SER A 1071 -24.75 -8.21 -5.70
C SER A 1071 -25.96 -8.82 -4.97
N ALA A 1072 -25.93 -10.12 -4.70
CA ALA A 1072 -27.08 -10.84 -4.14
C ALA A 1072 -27.00 -11.13 -2.61
N VAL A 1073 -25.82 -11.09 -1.98
CA VAL A 1073 -25.67 -11.25 -0.52
C VAL A 1073 -26.48 -10.24 0.32
N PRO A 1074 -26.47 -8.91 0.04
CA PRO A 1074 -27.21 -7.94 0.85
C PRO A 1074 -28.71 -8.26 0.93
N ASN A 1075 -29.24 -8.72 -0.18
CA ASN A 1075 -30.63 -9.08 -0.41
C ASN A 1075 -31.05 -10.31 0.40
N LEU A 1076 -30.23 -11.37 0.37
CA LEU A 1076 -30.43 -12.58 1.17
C LEU A 1076 -30.33 -12.32 2.68
N LEU A 1077 -29.33 -11.54 3.11
CA LEU A 1077 -29.13 -11.22 4.53
C LEU A 1077 -30.25 -10.35 5.09
N SER A 1078 -30.77 -9.42 4.29
CA SER A 1078 -31.92 -8.60 4.67
C SER A 1078 -33.17 -9.46 4.84
N SER A 1079 -33.47 -10.39 3.92
CA SER A 1079 -34.65 -11.26 4.04
C SER A 1079 -34.54 -12.26 5.19
N LEU A 1080 -33.34 -12.79 5.47
CA LEU A 1080 -33.08 -13.62 6.65
C LEU A 1080 -33.28 -12.83 7.94
N ALA A 1081 -32.69 -11.63 8.05
CA ALA A 1081 -32.84 -10.78 9.22
C ALA A 1081 -34.31 -10.37 9.45
N MET A 1082 -35.05 -10.11 8.37
CA MET A 1082 -36.49 -9.88 8.42
C MET A 1082 -37.24 -11.09 8.99
N ALA A 1083 -37.07 -12.28 8.41
CA ALA A 1083 -37.73 -13.49 8.90
C ALA A 1083 -37.43 -13.73 10.39
N ALA A 1084 -36.18 -13.54 10.80
CA ALA A 1084 -35.75 -13.72 12.18
C ALA A 1084 -36.37 -12.70 13.14
N ARG A 1085 -36.40 -11.41 12.78
CA ARG A 1085 -37.02 -10.37 13.65
C ARG A 1085 -38.54 -10.48 13.70
N PHE A 1086 -39.18 -10.96 12.63
CA PHE A 1086 -40.63 -11.12 12.56
C PHE A 1086 -41.14 -12.43 13.18
N ASP A 1087 -40.27 -13.42 13.40
CA ASP A 1087 -40.58 -14.65 14.14
C ASP A 1087 -41.08 -14.37 15.57
N ARG A 1088 -40.70 -13.22 16.16
CA ARG A 1088 -41.27 -12.74 17.44
C ARG A 1088 -42.78 -12.49 17.38
N LEU A 1089 -43.29 -12.17 16.21
CA LEU A 1089 -44.67 -11.76 15.97
C LEU A 1089 -45.51 -12.93 15.50
N GLU A 1090 -44.90 -13.84 14.74
CA GLU A 1090 -45.47 -15.08 14.25
C GLU A 1090 -44.45 -16.21 14.48
N PRO A 1091 -44.48 -16.88 15.65
CA PRO A 1091 -43.52 -17.94 15.98
C PRO A 1091 -43.51 -19.06 14.95
N GLY A 1092 -42.33 -19.47 14.50
CA GLY A 1092 -42.11 -20.49 13.47
C GLY A 1092 -41.88 -19.92 12.07
N LEU A 1093 -41.96 -18.60 11.89
CA LEU A 1093 -41.69 -17.92 10.62
C LEU A 1093 -40.24 -18.14 10.16
N LEU A 1094 -39.27 -18.12 11.08
CA LEU A 1094 -37.87 -18.34 10.74
C LEU A 1094 -37.62 -19.79 10.29
N ASP A 1095 -38.22 -20.76 10.98
CA ASP A 1095 -38.10 -22.18 10.61
C ASP A 1095 -38.76 -22.46 9.25
N ASP A 1096 -39.92 -21.87 8.99
CA ASP A 1096 -40.60 -21.93 7.69
C ASP A 1096 -39.78 -21.25 6.57
N TYR A 1097 -39.12 -20.14 6.88
CA TYR A 1097 -38.22 -19.45 5.95
C TYR A 1097 -37.03 -20.34 5.58
N LEU A 1098 -36.38 -20.96 6.57
CA LEU A 1098 -35.26 -21.88 6.36
C LEU A 1098 -35.70 -23.14 5.59
N ALA A 1099 -36.87 -23.70 5.90
CA ALA A 1099 -37.42 -24.85 5.18
C ALA A 1099 -37.71 -24.53 3.70
N ARG A 1100 -38.13 -23.30 3.38
CA ARG A 1100 -38.31 -22.84 2.00
C ARG A 1100 -36.97 -22.60 1.31
N LEU A 1101 -36.01 -22.03 2.02
CA LEU A 1101 -34.67 -21.80 1.51
C LEU A 1101 -34.00 -23.12 1.11
N GLY A 1102 -34.09 -24.15 1.97
CA GLY A 1102 -33.56 -25.49 1.69
C GLY A 1102 -34.21 -26.17 0.48
N LYS A 1103 -35.49 -25.89 0.19
CA LYS A 1103 -36.16 -26.37 -1.03
C LYS A 1103 -35.66 -25.69 -2.30
N ILE A 1104 -35.19 -24.43 -2.21
CA ILE A 1104 -34.67 -23.66 -3.34
C ILE A 1104 -33.22 -24.06 -3.65
N THR A 1105 -32.44 -24.36 -2.61
CA THR A 1105 -31.01 -24.65 -2.70
C THR A 1105 -30.70 -26.14 -2.88
N GLU A 1106 -31.65 -27.04 -2.57
CA GLU A 1106 -31.44 -28.50 -2.56
C GLU A 1106 -30.33 -28.95 -1.57
N GLU A 1107 -29.97 -28.10 -0.62
CA GLU A 1107 -28.92 -28.29 0.39
C GLU A 1107 -29.40 -27.81 1.77
N ASP A 1108 -28.71 -28.21 2.85
CA ASP A 1108 -28.95 -27.66 4.19
C ASP A 1108 -28.57 -26.17 4.23
N PRO A 1109 -29.55 -25.24 4.31
CA PRO A 1109 -29.27 -23.82 4.22
C PRO A 1109 -28.51 -23.29 5.44
N ALA A 1110 -28.58 -23.98 6.59
CA ALA A 1110 -28.02 -23.48 7.84
C ALA A 1110 -26.50 -23.34 7.77
N ALA A 1111 -25.79 -24.34 7.22
CA ALA A 1111 -24.33 -24.30 7.09
C ALA A 1111 -23.85 -23.22 6.12
N THR A 1112 -24.56 -23.01 5.02
CA THR A 1112 -24.19 -22.01 4.00
C THR A 1112 -24.51 -20.60 4.48
N LEU A 1113 -25.61 -20.40 5.23
CA LEU A 1113 -25.94 -19.11 5.84
C LEU A 1113 -24.92 -18.71 6.93
N GLY A 1114 -24.35 -19.66 7.65
CA GLY A 1114 -23.24 -19.40 8.57
C GLY A 1114 -22.04 -18.79 7.93
N PHE A 1115 -21.66 -19.35 6.78
CA PHE A 1115 -20.59 -18.79 5.98
C PHE A 1115 -20.95 -17.38 5.49
N VAL A 1116 -22.14 -17.16 4.93
CA VAL A 1116 -22.55 -15.82 4.43
C VAL A 1116 -22.59 -14.78 5.56
N THR A 1117 -23.07 -15.14 6.75
CA THR A 1117 -23.09 -14.25 7.92
C THR A 1117 -21.71 -14.02 8.53
N TRP A 1118 -20.78 -14.97 8.38
CA TRP A 1118 -19.37 -14.82 8.73
C TRP A 1118 -18.62 -13.89 7.76
N VAL A 1119 -18.95 -13.93 6.46
CA VAL A 1119 -18.37 -13.01 5.45
C VAL A 1119 -18.90 -11.59 5.62
N ALA A 1120 -20.16 -11.42 6.03
CA ALA A 1120 -20.82 -10.11 6.09
C ALA A 1120 -21.47 -9.80 7.47
N PRO A 1121 -20.74 -9.89 8.59
CA PRO A 1121 -21.33 -9.75 9.93
C PRO A 1121 -21.83 -8.34 10.21
N ASP A 1122 -21.12 -7.31 9.72
CA ASP A 1122 -21.54 -5.90 9.79
C ASP A 1122 -22.88 -5.68 9.07
N LEU A 1123 -23.02 -6.26 7.88
CA LEU A 1123 -24.18 -6.06 7.03
C LEU A 1123 -25.41 -6.80 7.57
N PHE A 1124 -25.23 -8.02 8.06
CA PHE A 1124 -26.29 -8.77 8.72
C PHE A 1124 -26.74 -8.09 10.03
N GLY A 1125 -25.79 -7.61 10.84
CA GLY A 1125 -26.07 -6.84 12.05
C GLY A 1125 -26.88 -5.57 11.76
N PHE A 1126 -26.51 -4.81 10.72
CA PHE A 1126 -27.27 -3.65 10.26
C PHE A 1126 -28.73 -4.01 9.96
N TYR A 1127 -28.97 -5.10 9.22
CA TYR A 1127 -30.34 -5.52 8.87
C TYR A 1127 -31.14 -6.03 10.07
N LEU A 1128 -30.52 -6.72 11.03
CA LEU A 1128 -31.20 -7.12 12.26
C LEU A 1128 -31.74 -5.90 13.03
N VAL A 1129 -30.93 -4.84 13.15
CA VAL A 1129 -31.36 -3.59 13.80
C VAL A 1129 -32.44 -2.87 12.99
N LEU A 1130 -32.29 -2.80 11.67
CA LEU A 1130 -33.25 -2.16 10.78
C LEU A 1130 -34.64 -2.80 10.92
N TRP A 1131 -34.72 -4.13 10.82
CA TRP A 1131 -35.99 -4.85 10.88
C TRP A 1131 -36.59 -4.89 12.29
N ASP A 1132 -35.79 -4.82 13.36
CA ASP A 1132 -36.32 -4.67 14.72
C ASP A 1132 -36.94 -3.28 14.95
N VAL A 1133 -36.30 -2.21 14.46
CA VAL A 1133 -36.85 -0.85 14.53
C VAL A 1133 -38.15 -0.73 13.74
N LEU A 1134 -38.17 -1.28 12.52
CA LEU A 1134 -39.35 -1.25 11.67
C LEU A 1134 -40.47 -2.11 12.26
N SER A 1135 -40.18 -3.28 12.83
CA SER A 1135 -41.22 -4.11 13.44
C SER A 1135 -41.90 -3.43 14.64
N ARG A 1136 -41.15 -2.65 15.43
CA ARG A 1136 -41.68 -1.85 16.56
C ARG A 1136 -42.57 -0.70 16.13
N SER A 1137 -42.41 -0.21 14.91
CA SER A 1137 -43.22 0.89 14.37
C SER A 1137 -44.64 0.45 13.95
N VAL A 1138 -44.91 -0.86 13.88
CA VAL A 1138 -46.11 -1.39 13.19
C VAL A 1138 -47.22 -1.98 14.10
N LYS A 1139 -46.99 -2.27 15.40
CA LYS A 1139 -48.07 -2.75 16.30
C LYS A 1139 -48.11 -2.12 17.69
N SER A 1140 -49.18 -1.36 17.97
CA SER A 1140 -50.31 -1.88 18.77
C SER A 1140 -51.59 -1.50 18.05
#